data_AF-A0ABD1T2B6-F1
#
_entry.id   AF-A0ABD1T2B6-F1
#
_cell.length_a   1.000
_cell.length_b   1.000
_cell.length_c   1.000
_cell.angle_alpha   90.00
_cell.angle_beta   90.00
_cell.angle_gamma   90.00
#
_symmetry.space_group_name_H-M   'P 1'
#
loop_
_entity.id
_entity.type
_entity.pdbx_description
1 polymer ?
#
loop_
_entity_poly.entity_id
_entity_poly.type
_entity_poly.pdbx_seq_one_letter_code
_entity_poly.pdbx_strand_id
1 'polypeptide(L)'
;MIRTKSYYLIAILLSLIVKESESAPQAYRRDPGHPQWHHGAFQDVKDSVRSEVRQMLHSRAEVPFQVPLEVNVVLIGFNGDGGYRYTIDSQKLEEFLRVSFPSHRPSCLETGQPLDIEHHVVFNAFPAGQPELIALEKTLKSAMVPAGTAREANFGREVPLFEVEATTVEPEFQKLYSYLFDIENGGYSMEEMDRHWPTAIFVVNFDKVRIDPRNKELDLESLMYGRITQLNDEEIKKQEGDYIYRYRYHGGGASQVWLGSGRFVVIDLSAGPCTYGKIETEEGSVNPKTLPRLQNVLLPRSSAGSEQTAHDIFIGHLAAVIATTVEHVIAPDVRYETVDMTTRLLVPIIVLQNHNRYYIMEKGHNYSINVEAIEAEVKKMVHQGQEVVIVGGTHALHRHEKLAIAVSKAMRGHSLQETKKDGRFHVHTKTYLDGAILKEEMERSADVLAAGLLEVADPSLSSKYFLRQNWMDETDDAGDSILKHKPLWASYSSTRGKDKKRRTEKKKQGDLYRTYGTRVVPVFVLSLADVDEHLMMEDDSLVWTSNDVVIVLQHQSEKIPLSYVSEIERRHAIPSQAQRHILAGLASVVGGLSAPYEKASNVHERPVVNWLLAVGCHPFGPFSDTSQISQMLRDVALRNIIYARVDSALHRIRDTSEAVQAFTAEYLKTPLGEPVKGKKNKSSTELWLEKFYKKTTNLPEPFPHELVERLEKYLDSLEEQLVDLSSFLYDHRLQEAHLNSSEILQSSIFTQQYVDHVLSSEREKMKCCSIEYKFPVHSSQNYIYAGILLAGFLVYFVVIFFASPVR
;
A
#
# COMPACT_ATOMS: atom_id res chain seq x y z
N MET A 1 64.97 -44.13 20.27
CA MET A 1 64.22 -42.85 20.27
C MET A 1 64.02 -42.21 18.88
N ILE A 2 64.57 -42.76 17.79
CA ILE A 2 64.44 -42.20 16.43
C ILE A 2 63.34 -42.89 15.60
N ARG A 3 63.03 -44.17 15.86
CA ARG A 3 61.95 -44.89 15.14
C ARG A 3 60.53 -44.44 15.52
N THR A 4 60.28 -44.04 16.76
CA THR A 4 58.95 -43.60 17.22
C THR A 4 58.55 -42.21 16.74
N LYS A 5 59.50 -41.31 16.46
CA LYS A 5 59.20 -39.96 15.92
C LYS A 5 58.78 -39.99 14.45
N SER A 6 59.24 -40.98 13.68
CA SER A 6 58.90 -41.09 12.25
C SER A 6 57.45 -41.55 12.03
N TYR A 7 56.94 -42.46 12.87
CA TYR A 7 55.53 -42.86 12.82
C TYR A 7 54.56 -41.75 13.24
N TYR A 8 54.93 -40.90 14.20
CA TYR A 8 54.12 -39.74 14.58
C TYR A 8 54.09 -38.67 13.47
N LEU A 9 55.22 -38.43 12.79
CA LEU A 9 55.25 -37.46 11.69
C LEU A 9 54.44 -37.95 10.49
N ILE A 10 54.52 -39.24 10.17
CA ILE A 10 53.75 -39.87 9.09
C ILE A 10 52.25 -39.91 9.44
N ALA A 11 51.89 -40.19 10.70
CA ALA A 11 50.49 -40.13 11.15
C ALA A 11 49.93 -38.70 11.14
N ILE A 12 50.75 -37.69 11.45
CA ILE A 12 50.34 -36.27 11.37
C ILE A 12 50.22 -35.83 9.90
N LEU A 13 51.14 -36.24 9.02
CA LEU A 13 51.05 -35.99 7.58
C LEU A 13 49.86 -36.74 6.93
N LEU A 14 49.58 -37.98 7.33
CA LEU A 14 48.36 -38.69 6.90
C LEU A 14 47.10 -38.05 7.48
N SER A 15 47.12 -37.51 8.70
CA SER A 15 45.97 -36.77 9.25
C SER A 15 45.75 -35.39 8.60
N LEU A 16 46.80 -34.81 7.99
CA LEU A 16 46.72 -33.58 7.21
C LEU A 16 46.30 -33.85 5.76
N ILE A 17 46.63 -35.02 5.21
CA ILE A 17 46.17 -35.45 3.87
C ILE A 17 44.73 -36.00 3.92
N VAL A 18 44.27 -36.53 5.06
CA VAL A 18 42.89 -37.03 5.26
C VAL A 18 41.91 -35.91 5.67
N LYS A 19 42.36 -34.64 5.67
CA LYS A 19 41.50 -33.46 5.90
C LYS A 19 41.18 -32.65 4.64
N GLU A 20 41.45 -33.19 3.46
CA GLU A 20 40.51 -32.99 2.34
C GLU A 20 39.38 -34.01 2.53
N SER A 21 38.58 -33.85 3.59
CA SER A 21 37.23 -34.40 3.50
C SER A 21 36.57 -33.56 2.41
N GLU A 22 36.20 -34.19 1.30
CA GLU A 22 35.22 -33.62 0.37
C GLU A 22 34.05 -33.13 1.23
N SER A 23 34.01 -31.82 1.50
CA SER A 23 32.85 -31.21 2.11
C SER A 23 31.71 -31.52 1.16
N ALA A 24 30.63 -32.13 1.66
CA ALA A 24 29.45 -32.38 0.85
C ALA A 24 29.11 -31.12 0.03
N PRO A 25 28.76 -31.25 -1.26
CA PRO A 25 28.47 -30.08 -2.09
C PRO A 25 27.41 -29.21 -1.40
N GLN A 26 27.70 -27.91 -1.30
CA GLN A 26 26.85 -26.95 -0.57
C GLN A 26 26.32 -25.90 -1.54
N ALA A 27 25.03 -25.94 -1.83
CA ALA A 27 24.40 -25.03 -2.78
C ALA A 27 24.54 -23.53 -2.42
N TYR A 28 24.57 -23.19 -1.14
CA TYR A 28 24.61 -21.80 -0.64
C TYR A 28 25.95 -21.47 0.00
N ARG A 29 27.03 -21.61 -0.78
CA ARG A 29 28.40 -21.37 -0.31
C ARG A 29 28.93 -20.04 -0.84
N ARG A 30 29.31 -19.15 0.08
CA ARG A 30 29.95 -17.87 -0.27
C ARG A 30 31.47 -18.03 -0.35
N ASP A 31 31.99 -18.10 -1.57
CA ASP A 31 33.44 -18.03 -1.80
C ASP A 31 33.91 -16.57 -1.95
N PRO A 32 35.17 -16.24 -1.62
CA PRO A 32 35.71 -14.88 -1.76
C PRO A 32 35.60 -14.38 -3.21
N GLY A 33 34.93 -13.24 -3.41
CA GLY A 33 34.68 -12.65 -4.73
C GLY A 33 33.31 -12.94 -5.33
N HIS A 34 32.40 -13.59 -4.59
CA HIS A 34 31.00 -13.70 -4.99
C HIS A 34 30.39 -12.30 -5.18
N PRO A 35 29.68 -12.02 -6.30
CA PRO A 35 29.00 -10.74 -6.48
C PRO A 35 28.04 -10.52 -5.32
N GLN A 36 28.17 -9.36 -4.68
CA GLN A 36 27.29 -8.91 -3.61
C GLN A 36 26.16 -8.08 -4.22
N TRP A 37 24.94 -8.28 -3.73
CA TRP A 37 23.88 -7.33 -3.99
C TRP A 37 24.31 -5.94 -3.48
N HIS A 38 24.19 -4.93 -4.32
CA HIS A 38 24.59 -3.57 -4.01
C HIS A 38 23.35 -2.69 -3.86
N HIS A 39 23.03 -2.33 -2.62
CA HIS A 39 22.03 -1.32 -2.30
C HIS A 39 22.72 0.04 -2.22
N GLY A 40 22.37 0.96 -3.13
CA GLY A 40 23.05 2.26 -3.19
C GLY A 40 22.52 3.24 -4.21
N ALA A 41 21.51 2.87 -5.01
CA ALA A 41 21.02 3.71 -6.10
C ALA A 41 20.39 5.01 -5.61
N PHE A 42 20.01 5.14 -4.32
CA PHE A 42 19.41 6.38 -3.83
C PHE A 42 20.34 7.58 -3.93
N GLN A 43 21.64 7.43 -3.65
CA GLN A 43 22.58 8.56 -3.78
C GLN A 43 22.68 9.03 -5.22
N ASP A 44 22.53 8.13 -6.19
CA ASP A 44 22.57 8.45 -7.61
C ASP A 44 21.33 9.21 -8.07
N VAL A 45 20.18 9.03 -7.40
CA VAL A 45 18.91 9.68 -7.76
C VAL A 45 18.48 10.82 -6.82
N LYS A 46 19.14 11.00 -5.67
CA LYS A 46 18.75 11.97 -4.62
C LYS A 46 18.65 13.40 -5.14
N ASP A 47 19.61 13.83 -5.95
CA ASP A 47 19.59 15.19 -6.51
C ASP A 47 18.46 15.36 -7.54
N SER A 48 18.10 14.30 -8.28
CA SER A 48 16.92 14.31 -9.16
C SER A 48 15.64 14.45 -8.35
N VAL A 49 15.47 13.62 -7.31
CA VAL A 49 14.31 13.67 -6.40
C VAL A 49 14.16 15.06 -5.78
N ARG A 50 15.25 15.67 -5.30
CA ARG A 50 15.19 17.04 -4.77
C ARG A 50 14.71 18.05 -5.81
N SER A 51 15.27 18.00 -7.02
CA SER A 51 14.86 18.89 -8.11
C SER A 51 13.38 18.70 -8.48
N GLU A 52 12.89 17.46 -8.51
CA GLU A 52 11.51 17.12 -8.82
C GLU A 52 10.54 17.55 -7.73
N VAL A 53 10.87 17.32 -6.44
CA VAL A 53 10.09 17.80 -5.30
C VAL A 53 9.98 19.32 -5.33
N ARG A 54 11.09 20.01 -5.56
CA ARG A 54 11.09 21.47 -5.70
C ARG A 54 10.20 21.92 -6.86
N GLN A 55 10.29 21.27 -8.02
CA GLN A 55 9.41 21.58 -9.14
C GLN A 55 7.93 21.34 -8.78
N MET A 56 7.61 20.23 -8.11
CA MET A 56 6.26 19.89 -7.68
C MET A 56 5.67 20.96 -6.76
N LEU A 57 6.37 21.34 -5.69
CA LEU A 57 5.89 22.32 -4.70
C LEU A 57 5.69 23.73 -5.28
N HIS A 58 6.38 24.03 -6.38
CA HIS A 58 6.37 25.37 -6.99
C HIS A 58 5.66 25.47 -8.34
N SER A 59 5.25 24.34 -8.94
CA SER A 59 4.50 24.32 -10.18
C SER A 59 2.98 24.41 -9.93
N ARG A 60 2.24 24.78 -10.99
CA ARG A 60 0.77 24.68 -11.02
C ARG A 60 0.27 23.33 -11.52
N ALA A 61 1.17 22.50 -12.05
CA ALA A 61 0.80 21.22 -12.61
C ALA A 61 0.67 20.20 -11.47
N GLU A 62 -0.27 19.28 -11.60
CA GLU A 62 -0.39 18.11 -10.73
C GLU A 62 0.75 17.13 -11.06
N VAL A 63 1.94 17.44 -10.56
CA VAL A 63 3.10 16.56 -10.63
C VAL A 63 3.07 15.65 -9.39
N PRO A 64 3.08 14.32 -9.55
CA PRO A 64 3.12 13.39 -8.42
C PRO A 64 4.51 13.38 -7.78
N PHE A 65 4.56 13.03 -6.49
CA PHE A 65 5.80 12.85 -5.74
C PHE A 65 6.51 11.55 -6.17
N GLN A 66 7.74 11.68 -6.68
CA GLN A 66 8.51 10.54 -7.19
C GLN A 66 9.23 9.80 -6.07
N VAL A 67 9.02 8.48 -6.00
CA VAL A 67 9.63 7.59 -5.02
C VAL A 67 10.36 6.44 -5.73
N PRO A 68 11.70 6.34 -5.64
CA PRO A 68 12.43 5.22 -6.19
C PRO A 68 11.97 3.89 -5.56
N LEU A 69 11.74 2.87 -6.39
CA LEU A 69 11.34 1.53 -5.95
C LEU A 69 12.26 0.48 -6.56
N GLU A 70 13.05 -0.20 -5.72
CA GLU A 70 13.96 -1.26 -6.18
C GLU A 70 13.23 -2.60 -6.32
N VAL A 71 13.35 -3.24 -7.49
CA VAL A 71 12.76 -4.55 -7.80
C VAL A 71 13.84 -5.49 -8.31
N ASN A 72 14.13 -6.57 -7.57
CA ASN A 72 15.15 -7.54 -7.94
C ASN A 72 14.54 -8.71 -8.72
N VAL A 73 14.96 -8.90 -9.97
CA VAL A 73 14.54 -10.00 -10.85
C VAL A 73 15.64 -11.06 -10.87
N VAL A 74 15.39 -12.18 -10.20
CA VAL A 74 16.36 -13.28 -10.09
C VAL A 74 16.03 -14.34 -11.13
N LEU A 75 16.95 -14.54 -12.07
CA LEU A 75 16.80 -15.50 -13.17
C LEU A 75 17.41 -16.86 -12.78
N ILE A 76 16.57 -17.87 -12.58
CA ILE A 76 16.98 -19.21 -12.15
C ILE A 76 16.87 -20.19 -13.34
N GLY A 77 17.98 -20.81 -13.74
CA GLY A 77 18.01 -21.74 -14.87
C GLY A 77 18.10 -21.07 -16.25
N PHE A 78 18.64 -19.85 -16.30
CA PHE A 78 18.84 -19.06 -17.52
C PHE A 78 20.32 -18.82 -17.86
N ASN A 79 21.23 -19.62 -17.30
CA ASN A 79 22.67 -19.56 -17.57
C ASN A 79 23.13 -20.73 -18.47
N GLY A 80 22.21 -21.33 -19.23
CA GLY A 80 22.51 -22.53 -20.01
C GLY A 80 22.58 -23.81 -19.17
N ASP A 81 22.11 -23.75 -17.93
CA ASP A 81 22.10 -24.81 -16.94
C ASP A 81 20.69 -25.42 -16.75
N GLY A 82 19.64 -24.59 -16.83
CA GLY A 82 18.23 -24.98 -16.70
C GLY A 82 17.61 -25.61 -17.95
N GLY A 83 16.28 -25.55 -18.02
CA GLY A 83 15.50 -26.10 -19.12
C GLY A 83 15.95 -25.58 -20.49
N TYR A 84 16.00 -26.47 -21.48
CA TYR A 84 16.43 -26.15 -22.85
C TYR A 84 17.86 -25.60 -23.00
N ARG A 85 18.65 -25.54 -21.91
CA ARG A 85 19.93 -24.83 -21.85
C ARG A 85 19.79 -23.38 -22.35
N TYR A 86 18.63 -22.78 -22.11
CA TYR A 86 18.32 -21.44 -22.58
C TYR A 86 19.08 -20.39 -21.77
N THR A 87 19.51 -19.33 -22.45
CA THR A 87 20.27 -18.22 -21.83
C THR A 87 19.53 -16.90 -21.99
N ILE A 88 19.46 -16.12 -20.92
CA ILE A 88 19.01 -14.72 -20.98
C ILE A 88 20.16 -13.81 -20.58
N ASP A 89 20.40 -12.78 -21.38
CA ASP A 89 21.30 -11.68 -21.03
C ASP A 89 20.59 -10.77 -20.02
N SER A 90 20.99 -10.86 -18.75
CA SER A 90 20.31 -10.16 -17.66
C SER A 90 20.44 -8.63 -17.78
N GLN A 91 21.56 -8.12 -18.30
CA GLN A 91 21.77 -6.68 -18.50
C GLN A 91 20.83 -6.12 -19.58
N LYS A 92 20.62 -6.87 -20.67
CA LYS A 92 19.66 -6.47 -21.71
C LYS A 92 18.22 -6.54 -21.20
N LEU A 93 17.87 -7.53 -20.38
CA LEU A 93 16.55 -7.61 -19.77
C LEU A 93 16.32 -6.43 -18.82
N GLU A 94 17.31 -6.08 -18.00
CA GLU A 94 17.28 -4.93 -17.11
C GLU A 94 17.06 -3.61 -17.89
N GLU A 95 17.84 -3.39 -18.94
CA GLU A 95 17.68 -2.22 -19.81
C GLU A 95 16.31 -2.18 -20.46
N PHE A 96 15.81 -3.33 -20.95
CA PHE A 96 14.49 -3.43 -21.55
C PHE A 96 13.36 -3.11 -20.56
N LEU A 97 13.45 -3.63 -19.34
CA LEU A 97 12.49 -3.34 -18.25
C LEU A 97 12.51 -1.86 -17.89
N ARG A 98 13.71 -1.27 -17.72
CA ARG A 98 13.90 0.15 -17.41
C ARG A 98 13.30 1.07 -18.48
N VAL A 99 13.44 0.74 -19.76
CA VAL A 99 12.90 1.55 -20.86
C VAL A 99 11.39 1.36 -21.03
N SER A 100 10.90 0.13 -20.83
CA SER A 100 9.50 -0.21 -21.11
C SER A 100 8.55 0.13 -19.95
N PHE A 101 9.04 0.03 -18.72
CA PHE A 101 8.25 0.23 -17.49
C PHE A 101 9.00 1.12 -16.48
N PRO A 102 9.34 2.37 -16.86
CA PRO A 102 10.18 3.25 -16.04
C PRO A 102 9.49 3.69 -14.74
N SER A 103 8.16 3.78 -14.74
CA SER A 103 7.39 4.23 -13.59
C SER A 103 6.06 3.49 -13.43
N HIS A 104 5.52 3.56 -12.21
CA HIS A 104 4.20 3.05 -11.86
C HIS A 104 3.52 3.96 -10.83
N ARG A 105 2.29 4.39 -11.11
CA ARG A 105 1.49 5.26 -10.23
C ARG A 105 0.29 4.48 -9.66
N PRO A 106 0.30 4.12 -8.37
CA PRO A 106 -0.84 3.48 -7.72
C PRO A 106 -2.07 4.41 -7.66
N SER A 107 -3.25 3.82 -7.57
CA SER A 107 -4.54 4.49 -7.44
C SER A 107 -5.29 4.02 -6.21
N CYS A 108 -6.29 4.78 -5.79
CA CYS A 108 -7.25 4.37 -4.77
C CYS A 108 -8.39 3.58 -5.43
N LEU A 109 -8.62 2.33 -5.03
CA LEU A 109 -9.69 1.49 -5.60
C LEU A 109 -11.09 2.00 -5.28
N GLU A 110 -11.28 2.67 -4.14
CA GLU A 110 -12.58 3.23 -3.74
C GLU A 110 -12.98 4.41 -4.63
N THR A 111 -12.04 5.29 -4.96
CA THR A 111 -12.31 6.51 -5.74
C THR A 111 -11.98 6.36 -7.23
N GLY A 112 -11.16 5.39 -7.60
CA GLY A 112 -10.55 5.24 -8.92
C GLY A 112 -9.39 6.21 -9.20
N GLN A 113 -9.17 7.21 -8.33
CA GLN A 113 -8.22 8.28 -8.60
C GLN A 113 -6.76 7.86 -8.34
N PRO A 114 -5.81 8.29 -9.19
CA PRO A 114 -4.40 8.01 -8.99
C PRO A 114 -3.86 8.81 -7.80
N LEU A 115 -3.07 8.18 -6.94
CA LEU A 115 -2.45 8.84 -5.78
C LEU A 115 -1.39 9.84 -6.22
N ASP A 116 -1.12 10.87 -5.45
CA ASP A 116 -0.06 11.87 -5.68
C ASP A 116 1.36 11.34 -5.45
N ILE A 117 1.57 10.05 -5.69
CA ILE A 117 2.84 9.35 -5.53
C ILE A 117 3.05 8.47 -6.76
N GLU A 118 4.22 8.58 -7.37
CA GLU A 118 4.62 7.77 -8.51
C GLU A 118 5.95 7.08 -8.20
N HIS A 119 6.00 5.77 -8.48
CA HIS A 119 7.21 4.99 -8.32
C HIS A 119 8.08 5.09 -9.55
N HIS A 120 9.32 5.52 -9.38
CA HIS A 120 10.35 5.31 -10.40
C HIS A 120 11.00 3.94 -10.16
N VAL A 121 10.71 2.98 -11.04
CA VAL A 121 11.05 1.57 -10.81
C VAL A 121 12.49 1.30 -11.25
N VAL A 122 13.33 0.90 -10.30
CA VAL A 122 14.73 0.51 -10.53
C VAL A 122 14.80 -1.01 -10.53
N PHE A 123 14.83 -1.59 -11.74
CA PHE A 123 15.00 -3.03 -11.90
C PHE A 123 16.46 -3.44 -11.76
N ASN A 124 16.72 -4.50 -11.01
CA ASN A 124 18.01 -5.16 -10.93
C ASN A 124 17.83 -6.60 -11.41
N ALA A 125 18.39 -6.98 -12.56
CA ALA A 125 18.23 -8.33 -13.09
C ALA A 125 19.55 -9.10 -13.06
N PHE A 126 19.57 -10.23 -12.36
CA PHE A 126 20.77 -11.06 -12.25
C PHE A 126 20.43 -12.55 -12.17
N PRO A 127 21.33 -13.43 -12.66
CA PRO A 127 21.09 -14.86 -12.62
C PRO A 127 21.50 -15.49 -11.29
N ALA A 128 20.80 -16.54 -10.89
CA ALA A 128 21.25 -17.47 -9.86
C ALA A 128 22.27 -18.47 -10.44
N GLY A 129 23.15 -19.01 -9.60
CA GLY A 129 24.12 -20.01 -10.01
C GLY A 129 23.53 -21.41 -10.18
N GLN A 130 24.36 -22.29 -10.76
CA GLN A 130 24.02 -23.68 -10.98
C GLN A 130 23.80 -24.46 -9.67
N PRO A 131 24.62 -24.32 -8.61
CA PRO A 131 24.38 -25.01 -7.34
C PRO A 131 23.00 -24.69 -6.73
N GLU A 132 22.59 -23.42 -6.80
CA GLU A 132 21.31 -22.93 -6.30
C GLU A 132 20.14 -23.50 -7.10
N LEU A 133 20.25 -23.53 -8.44
CA LEU A 133 19.29 -24.18 -9.33
C LEU A 133 19.12 -25.67 -8.97
N ILE A 134 20.23 -26.40 -8.84
CA ILE A 134 20.20 -27.84 -8.59
C ILE A 134 19.57 -28.17 -7.22
N ALA A 135 19.80 -27.34 -6.19
CA ALA A 135 19.15 -27.50 -4.89
C ALA A 135 17.62 -27.33 -4.96
N LEU A 136 17.16 -26.33 -5.74
CA LEU A 136 15.74 -26.13 -6.00
C LEU A 136 15.15 -27.29 -6.82
N GLU A 137 15.84 -27.75 -7.87
CA GLU A 137 15.43 -28.89 -8.69
C GLU A 137 15.26 -30.18 -7.86
N LYS A 138 16.20 -30.43 -6.94
CA LYS A 138 16.13 -31.57 -6.01
C LYS A 138 14.94 -31.48 -5.08
N THR A 139 14.71 -30.31 -4.50
CA THR A 139 13.59 -30.07 -3.58
C THR A 139 12.26 -30.21 -4.31
N LEU A 140 12.14 -29.61 -5.49
CA LEU A 140 10.95 -29.70 -6.34
C LEU A 140 10.65 -31.13 -6.76
N LYS A 141 11.65 -31.87 -7.27
CA LYS A 141 11.52 -33.29 -7.65
C LYS A 141 11.00 -34.13 -6.49
N SER A 142 11.46 -33.86 -5.28
CA SER A 142 11.05 -34.59 -4.07
C SER A 142 9.63 -34.22 -3.60
N ALA A 143 9.16 -33.02 -3.95
CA ALA A 143 7.83 -32.52 -3.58
C ALA A 143 6.73 -32.88 -4.59
N MET A 144 7.07 -33.37 -5.78
CA MET A 144 6.09 -33.77 -6.80
C MET A 144 5.29 -35.01 -6.39
N VAL A 145 3.96 -34.87 -6.32
CA VAL A 145 3.03 -35.95 -6.02
C VAL A 145 2.19 -36.29 -7.26
N PRO A 146 2.06 -37.57 -7.67
CA PRO A 146 1.20 -37.95 -8.79
C PRO A 146 -0.27 -37.57 -8.54
N ALA A 147 -0.90 -36.89 -9.52
CA ALA A 147 -2.26 -36.37 -9.41
C ALA A 147 -3.15 -36.74 -10.63
N GLY A 148 -2.84 -37.84 -11.30
CA GLY A 148 -3.61 -38.35 -12.45
C GLY A 148 -3.01 -37.94 -13.79
N THR A 149 -3.86 -37.50 -14.72
CA THR A 149 -3.45 -37.03 -16.06
C THR A 149 -3.90 -35.59 -16.28
N ALA A 150 -3.11 -34.86 -17.08
CA ALA A 150 -3.46 -33.54 -17.56
C ALA A 150 -3.33 -33.51 -19.08
N ARG A 151 -4.11 -32.64 -19.72
CA ARG A 151 -4.06 -32.45 -21.15
C ARG A 151 -3.06 -31.37 -21.50
N GLU A 152 -2.17 -31.64 -22.45
CA GLU A 152 -1.30 -30.63 -23.03
C GLU A 152 -2.13 -29.50 -23.70
N ALA A 153 -1.55 -28.29 -23.77
CA ALA A 153 -2.21 -27.12 -24.35
C ALA A 153 -2.70 -27.34 -25.80
N ASN A 154 -3.81 -26.71 -26.17
CA ASN A 154 -4.42 -26.75 -27.52
C ASN A 154 -4.84 -28.16 -27.96
N PHE A 155 -5.60 -28.87 -27.11
CA PHE A 155 -6.14 -30.21 -27.41
C PHE A 155 -5.09 -31.31 -27.56
N GLY A 156 -3.90 -31.16 -26.98
CA GLY A 156 -2.82 -32.15 -27.03
C GLY A 156 -3.13 -33.46 -26.31
N ARG A 157 -2.13 -34.35 -26.25
CA ARG A 157 -2.27 -35.67 -25.61
C ARG A 157 -2.44 -35.54 -24.10
N GLU A 158 -3.01 -36.57 -23.49
CA GLU A 158 -2.98 -36.72 -22.03
C GLU A 158 -1.61 -37.21 -21.60
N VAL A 159 -1.05 -36.53 -20.61
CA VAL A 159 0.24 -36.84 -19.99
C VAL A 159 0.07 -36.96 -18.48
N PRO A 160 0.97 -37.67 -17.78
CA PRO A 160 0.97 -37.69 -16.32
C PRO A 160 0.99 -36.28 -15.72
N LEU A 161 0.17 -36.07 -14.68
CA LEU A 161 0.12 -34.84 -13.90
C LEU A 161 0.78 -35.07 -12.55
N PHE A 162 1.60 -34.12 -12.14
CA PHE A 162 2.12 -34.00 -10.78
C PHE A 162 1.64 -32.69 -10.14
N GLU A 163 1.30 -32.74 -8.86
CA GLU A 163 1.01 -31.55 -8.08
C GLU A 163 2.13 -31.31 -7.06
N VAL A 164 2.44 -30.04 -6.84
CA VAL A 164 3.43 -29.59 -5.87
C VAL A 164 2.76 -28.63 -4.91
N GLU A 165 2.81 -28.93 -3.62
CA GLU A 165 2.41 -27.99 -2.59
C GLU A 165 3.53 -26.95 -2.42
N ALA A 166 3.26 -25.71 -2.82
CA ALA A 166 4.22 -24.62 -2.88
C ALA A 166 4.91 -24.38 -1.53
N THR A 167 4.16 -24.50 -0.43
CA THR A 167 4.68 -24.36 0.94
C THR A 167 5.75 -25.40 1.32
N THR A 168 5.85 -26.51 0.57
CA THR A 168 6.89 -27.53 0.78
C THR A 168 8.22 -27.16 0.10
N VAL A 169 8.18 -26.45 -1.02
CA VAL A 169 9.38 -25.99 -1.75
C VAL A 169 9.82 -24.59 -1.34
N GLU A 170 8.90 -23.79 -0.80
CA GLU A 170 9.10 -22.41 -0.37
C GLU A 170 10.30 -22.21 0.58
N PRO A 171 10.58 -23.09 1.57
CA PRO A 171 11.75 -22.94 2.44
C PRO A 171 13.08 -22.91 1.67
N GLU A 172 13.18 -23.58 0.52
CA GLU A 172 14.39 -23.58 -0.30
C GLU A 172 14.53 -22.26 -1.08
N PHE A 173 13.42 -21.70 -1.57
CA PHE A 173 13.40 -20.33 -2.11
C PHE A 173 13.76 -19.29 -1.03
N GLN A 174 13.33 -19.48 0.22
CA GLN A 174 13.71 -18.61 1.33
C GLN A 174 15.21 -18.69 1.63
N LYS A 175 15.84 -19.87 1.54
CA LYS A 175 17.31 -20.00 1.65
C LYS A 175 18.02 -19.27 0.54
N LEU A 176 17.55 -19.42 -0.71
CA LEU A 176 18.10 -18.68 -1.86
C LEU A 176 17.98 -17.17 -1.65
N TYR A 177 16.79 -16.68 -1.28
CA TYR A 177 16.57 -15.27 -0.95
C TYR A 177 17.58 -14.77 0.10
N SER A 178 17.69 -15.51 1.21
CA SER A 178 18.59 -15.15 2.31
C SER A 178 20.06 -15.15 1.88
N TYR A 179 20.45 -16.11 1.05
CA TYR A 179 21.79 -16.24 0.48
C TYR A 179 22.14 -15.08 -0.46
N LEU A 180 21.23 -14.70 -1.37
CA LEU A 180 21.46 -13.65 -2.36
C LEU A 180 21.60 -12.26 -1.73
N PHE A 181 20.81 -12.00 -0.68
CA PHE A 181 20.70 -10.67 -0.06
C PHE A 181 21.44 -10.52 1.26
N ASP A 182 22.22 -11.53 1.68
CA ASP A 182 22.98 -11.51 2.94
C ASP A 182 22.13 -11.29 4.20
N ILE A 183 21.03 -12.02 4.27
CA ILE A 183 20.11 -11.97 5.39
C ILE A 183 20.36 -13.23 6.23
N GLU A 184 20.89 -13.07 7.45
CA GLU A 184 21.08 -14.21 8.35
C GLU A 184 19.72 -14.77 8.80
N ASN A 185 19.55 -16.09 8.72
CA ASN A 185 18.42 -16.81 9.30
C ASN A 185 18.58 -16.91 10.83
N GLY A 186 18.51 -15.78 11.53
CA GLY A 186 18.64 -15.68 12.99
C GLY A 186 17.52 -14.82 13.56
N GLY A 187 16.86 -15.31 14.62
CA GLY A 187 15.59 -14.78 15.11
C GLY A 187 15.54 -13.29 15.46
N TYR A 188 14.31 -12.77 15.38
CA TYR A 188 13.89 -11.41 15.73
C TYR A 188 14.70 -10.79 16.87
N SER A 189 15.61 -9.88 16.54
CA SER A 189 16.30 -9.02 17.51
C SER A 189 16.08 -7.54 17.15
N MET A 190 16.20 -6.65 18.14
CA MET A 190 15.99 -5.21 18.01
C MET A 190 16.94 -4.51 17.01
N GLU A 191 17.90 -5.23 16.41
CA GLU A 191 18.83 -4.73 15.38
C GLU A 191 18.22 -4.71 13.96
N GLU A 192 16.94 -5.08 13.78
CA GLU A 192 16.21 -5.08 12.49
C GLU A 192 15.92 -3.68 11.90
N MET A 193 16.07 -2.59 12.67
CA MET A 193 15.65 -1.24 12.24
C MET A 193 16.53 -0.60 11.15
N ASP A 194 17.78 -1.05 11.00
CA ASP A 194 18.76 -0.50 10.03
C ASP A 194 19.09 -1.47 8.87
N ARG A 195 18.42 -2.64 8.78
CA ARG A 195 18.71 -3.65 7.75
C ARG A 195 17.77 -3.51 6.54
N HIS A 196 18.34 -3.47 5.35
CA HIS A 196 17.59 -3.37 4.09
C HIS A 196 16.88 -4.68 3.75
N TRP A 197 15.64 -4.59 3.28
CA TRP A 197 14.79 -5.74 2.98
C TRP A 197 14.35 -5.75 1.51
N PRO A 198 15.16 -6.30 0.60
CA PRO A 198 14.88 -6.27 -0.83
C PRO A 198 13.67 -7.11 -1.20
N THR A 199 12.91 -6.65 -2.19
CA THR A 199 11.84 -7.42 -2.83
C THR A 199 12.39 -8.18 -4.02
N ALA A 200 11.95 -9.43 -4.20
CA ALA A 200 12.44 -10.29 -5.27
C ALA A 200 11.33 -10.93 -6.11
N ILE A 201 11.56 -11.04 -7.41
CA ILE A 201 10.78 -11.83 -8.35
C ILE A 201 11.69 -12.96 -8.84
N PHE A 202 11.40 -14.19 -8.42
CA PHE A 202 12.09 -15.37 -8.93
C PHE A 202 11.45 -15.82 -10.24
N VAL A 203 12.19 -15.73 -11.34
CA VAL A 203 11.77 -16.26 -12.64
C VAL A 203 12.53 -17.56 -12.88
N VAL A 204 11.80 -18.66 -13.06
CA VAL A 204 12.37 -20.01 -12.98
C VAL A 204 12.18 -20.79 -14.27
N ASN A 205 13.23 -21.49 -14.69
CA ASN A 205 13.26 -22.39 -15.83
C ASN A 205 13.96 -23.72 -15.47
N PHE A 206 13.23 -24.62 -14.83
CA PHE A 206 13.77 -25.92 -14.45
C PHE A 206 13.91 -26.87 -15.64
N ASP A 207 14.88 -27.79 -15.57
CA ASP A 207 15.01 -28.88 -16.53
C ASP A 207 14.04 -30.02 -16.19
N LYS A 208 12.90 -30.08 -16.90
CA LYS A 208 11.86 -31.09 -16.69
C LYS A 208 12.36 -32.53 -16.82
N VAL A 209 13.40 -32.80 -17.61
CA VAL A 209 13.97 -34.16 -17.73
C VAL A 209 14.76 -34.54 -16.47
N ARG A 210 15.46 -33.58 -15.85
CA ARG A 210 16.20 -33.81 -14.60
C ARG A 210 15.26 -33.95 -13.39
N ILE A 211 14.26 -33.08 -13.31
CA ILE A 211 13.29 -33.09 -12.19
C ILE A 211 12.19 -34.13 -12.36
N ASP A 212 12.20 -34.93 -13.44
CA ASP A 212 11.22 -36.01 -13.64
C ASP A 212 11.27 -36.99 -12.46
N PRO A 213 10.20 -37.10 -11.65
CA PRO A 213 10.18 -37.97 -10.46
C PRO A 213 10.21 -39.46 -10.84
N ARG A 214 9.94 -39.82 -12.10
CA ARG A 214 10.05 -41.19 -12.61
C ARG A 214 11.51 -41.61 -12.81
N ASN A 215 12.41 -40.65 -13.00
CA ASN A 215 13.83 -40.90 -13.18
C ASN A 215 14.54 -40.99 -11.82
N LYS A 216 14.71 -42.22 -11.31
CA LYS A 216 15.30 -42.48 -9.98
C LYS A 216 16.82 -42.64 -9.98
N GLU A 217 17.45 -42.79 -11.15
CA GLU A 217 18.89 -43.09 -11.26
C GLU A 217 19.75 -41.84 -11.40
N LEU A 218 19.14 -40.68 -11.66
CA LEU A 218 19.86 -39.42 -11.87
C LEU A 218 20.29 -38.80 -10.53
N ASP A 219 21.61 -38.74 -10.31
CA ASP A 219 22.22 -38.07 -9.16
C ASP A 219 22.39 -36.57 -9.41
N LEU A 220 21.44 -35.78 -8.91
CA LEU A 220 21.47 -34.30 -9.01
C LEU A 220 22.64 -33.68 -8.25
N GLU A 221 23.11 -34.27 -7.15
CA GLU A 221 24.21 -33.69 -6.35
C GLU A 221 25.51 -33.60 -7.14
N SER A 222 25.79 -34.62 -7.96
CA SER A 222 26.95 -34.61 -8.85
C SER A 222 26.94 -33.47 -9.87
N LEU A 223 25.76 -32.90 -10.17
CA LEU A 223 25.59 -31.78 -11.09
C LEU A 223 25.71 -30.41 -10.42
N MET A 224 25.81 -30.29 -9.08
CA MET A 224 25.92 -28.96 -8.45
C MET A 224 27.13 -28.16 -8.95
N TYR A 225 28.30 -28.80 -9.02
CA TYR A 225 29.53 -28.22 -9.57
C TYR A 225 30.03 -28.96 -10.83
N GLY A 226 29.28 -29.96 -11.28
CA GLY A 226 29.57 -30.71 -12.50
C GLY A 226 29.32 -29.90 -13.76
N ARG A 227 29.91 -30.32 -14.89
CA ARG A 227 29.65 -29.68 -16.18
C ARG A 227 28.32 -30.16 -16.76
N ILE A 228 27.37 -29.27 -16.96
CA ILE A 228 26.14 -29.55 -17.70
C ILE A 228 26.42 -29.52 -19.20
N THR A 229 26.05 -30.59 -19.91
CA THR A 229 26.26 -30.71 -21.36
C THR A 229 25.18 -29.97 -22.15
N GLN A 230 25.57 -29.51 -23.35
CA GLN A 230 24.64 -28.98 -24.34
C GLN A 230 23.70 -30.07 -24.85
N LEU A 231 22.50 -29.67 -25.26
CA LEU A 231 21.48 -30.58 -25.78
C LEU A 231 21.58 -30.66 -27.31
N ASN A 232 21.40 -31.87 -27.85
CA ASN A 232 21.19 -32.06 -29.29
C ASN A 232 19.71 -31.85 -29.68
N ASP A 233 19.41 -31.78 -30.98
CA ASP A 233 18.06 -31.51 -31.50
C ASP A 233 17.00 -32.51 -31.01
N GLU A 234 17.37 -33.78 -30.81
CA GLU A 234 16.45 -34.81 -30.33
C GLU A 234 16.20 -34.71 -28.82
N GLU A 235 17.19 -34.28 -28.06
CA GLU A 235 17.06 -33.98 -26.63
C GLU A 235 16.21 -32.72 -26.40
N ILE A 236 16.40 -31.68 -27.21
CA ILE A 236 15.57 -30.45 -27.18
C ILE A 236 14.08 -30.80 -27.35
N LYS A 237 13.74 -31.72 -28.27
CA LYS A 237 12.35 -32.17 -28.46
C LYS A 237 11.77 -32.92 -27.27
N LYS A 238 12.61 -33.58 -26.46
CA LYS A 238 12.21 -34.35 -25.28
C LYS A 238 12.23 -33.53 -23.99
N GLN A 239 12.61 -32.26 -24.07
CA GLN A 239 12.84 -31.42 -22.90
C GLN A 239 11.59 -31.12 -22.08
N GLU A 240 10.38 -31.30 -22.65
CA GLU A 240 9.12 -31.21 -21.90
C GLU A 240 8.85 -32.41 -20.98
N GLY A 241 9.68 -33.45 -21.05
CA GLY A 241 9.61 -34.61 -20.14
C GLY A 241 8.38 -35.50 -20.29
N ASP A 242 7.43 -35.21 -21.18
CA ASP A 242 6.17 -35.95 -21.33
C ASP A 242 5.34 -36.02 -20.01
N TYR A 243 5.33 -34.93 -19.23
CA TYR A 243 4.44 -34.74 -18.08
C TYR A 243 4.18 -33.24 -17.82
N ILE A 244 3.18 -32.95 -16.99
CA ILE A 244 2.87 -31.61 -16.51
C ILE A 244 2.98 -31.62 -14.98
N TYR A 245 3.51 -30.54 -14.40
CA TYR A 245 3.41 -30.31 -12.97
C TYR A 245 2.87 -28.92 -12.67
N ARG A 246 2.15 -28.75 -11.56
CA ARG A 246 1.50 -27.49 -11.17
C ARG A 246 1.62 -27.26 -9.68
N TYR A 247 1.69 -26.00 -9.27
CA TYR A 247 1.69 -25.64 -7.86
C TYR A 247 0.27 -25.49 -7.32
N ARG A 248 0.09 -25.80 -6.05
CA ARG A 248 -1.02 -25.35 -5.22
C ARG A 248 -0.46 -24.69 -3.96
N TYR A 249 -1.12 -23.67 -3.45
CA TYR A 249 -0.75 -23.03 -2.19
C TYR A 249 -1.85 -23.34 -1.17
N HIS A 250 -1.54 -24.17 -0.16
CA HIS A 250 -2.48 -24.69 0.84
C HIS A 250 -3.75 -25.33 0.24
N GLY A 251 -3.62 -26.11 -0.84
CA GLY A 251 -4.80 -26.70 -1.51
C GLY A 251 -5.65 -25.69 -2.31
N GLY A 252 -5.12 -24.50 -2.57
CA GLY A 252 -5.68 -23.49 -3.47
C GLY A 252 -5.83 -23.93 -4.93
N GLY A 253 -6.03 -22.94 -5.82
CA GLY A 253 -6.06 -23.15 -7.26
C GLY A 253 -4.72 -23.64 -7.81
N ALA A 254 -4.77 -24.42 -8.88
CA ALA A 254 -3.57 -24.81 -9.61
C ALA A 254 -2.96 -23.59 -10.29
N SER A 255 -1.65 -23.37 -10.11
CA SER A 255 -0.95 -22.20 -10.62
C SER A 255 0.50 -22.50 -11.03
N GLN A 256 1.05 -21.58 -11.80
CA GLN A 256 2.47 -21.49 -12.14
C GLN A 256 3.16 -20.33 -11.42
N VAL A 257 2.36 -19.41 -10.88
CA VAL A 257 2.82 -18.21 -10.17
C VAL A 257 2.23 -18.22 -8.77
N TRP A 258 3.05 -17.92 -7.77
CA TRP A 258 2.56 -17.80 -6.41
C TRP A 258 3.35 -16.77 -5.60
N LEU A 259 2.62 -16.07 -4.73
CA LEU A 259 3.20 -15.18 -3.72
C LEU A 259 3.67 -16.00 -2.51
N GLY A 260 4.96 -15.91 -2.17
CA GLY A 260 5.47 -16.56 -0.96
C GLY A 260 5.06 -15.85 0.32
N SER A 261 5.26 -16.50 1.46
CA SER A 261 5.16 -15.92 2.80
C SER A 261 6.24 -14.86 3.09
N GLY A 262 7.37 -14.92 2.38
CA GLY A 262 8.45 -13.92 2.44
C GLY A 262 8.22 -12.69 1.56
N ARG A 263 9.31 -12.03 1.17
CA ARG A 263 9.34 -10.84 0.28
C ARG A 263 9.62 -11.21 -1.16
N PHE A 264 9.00 -12.28 -1.65
CA PHE A 264 9.20 -12.71 -3.02
C PHE A 264 7.97 -13.34 -3.67
N VAL A 265 7.96 -13.26 -5.00
CA VAL A 265 7.01 -13.96 -5.88
C VAL A 265 7.79 -14.96 -6.73
N VAL A 266 7.23 -16.14 -6.93
CA VAL A 266 7.82 -17.17 -7.81
C VAL A 266 6.99 -17.27 -9.09
N ILE A 267 7.66 -17.15 -10.22
CA ILE A 267 7.12 -17.33 -11.57
C ILE A 267 7.86 -18.49 -12.22
N ASP A 268 7.23 -19.66 -12.30
CA ASP A 268 7.82 -20.85 -12.91
C ASP A 268 7.32 -21.03 -14.35
N LEU A 269 8.22 -20.77 -15.32
CA LEU A 269 7.93 -20.89 -16.75
C LEU A 269 7.93 -22.36 -17.23
N SER A 270 8.49 -23.26 -16.43
CA SER A 270 8.54 -24.70 -16.72
C SER A 270 7.34 -25.47 -16.16
N ALA A 271 6.72 -24.97 -15.09
CA ALA A 271 5.45 -25.49 -14.54
C ALA A 271 4.26 -25.23 -15.48
N GLY A 272 3.16 -25.95 -15.34
CA GLY A 272 1.93 -25.78 -16.14
C GLY A 272 1.99 -26.45 -17.51
N PRO A 273 1.10 -26.06 -18.46
CA PRO A 273 0.20 -24.90 -18.43
C PRO A 273 -0.92 -24.99 -17.39
N CYS A 274 -1.34 -23.83 -16.89
CA CYS A 274 -2.53 -23.70 -16.05
C CYS A 274 -3.64 -22.92 -16.76
N THR A 275 -4.88 -23.20 -16.40
CA THR A 275 -6.07 -22.46 -16.84
C THR A 275 -6.99 -22.22 -15.66
N TYR A 276 -7.25 -20.97 -15.31
CA TYR A 276 -8.13 -20.63 -14.20
C TYR A 276 -8.64 -19.19 -14.30
N GLY A 277 -9.79 -18.93 -13.70
CA GLY A 277 -10.47 -17.64 -13.76
C GLY A 277 -11.97 -17.77 -13.49
N LYS A 278 -12.72 -16.72 -13.78
CA LYS A 278 -14.19 -16.70 -13.69
C LYS A 278 -14.79 -17.24 -15.00
N ILE A 279 -15.84 -18.06 -14.91
CA ILE A 279 -16.46 -18.75 -16.08
C ILE A 279 -17.13 -17.75 -17.04
N GLU A 280 -17.77 -16.73 -16.50
CA GLU A 280 -18.64 -15.81 -17.26
C GLU A 280 -17.89 -14.59 -17.82
N THR A 281 -16.63 -14.39 -17.43
CA THR A 281 -15.82 -13.24 -17.83
C THR A 281 -14.47 -13.69 -18.33
N GLU A 282 -14.11 -13.34 -19.56
CA GLU A 282 -12.76 -13.60 -20.08
C GLU A 282 -11.70 -12.67 -19.46
N GLU A 283 -12.13 -11.56 -18.85
CA GLU A 283 -11.28 -10.56 -18.22
C GLU A 283 -10.41 -11.18 -17.12
N GLY A 284 -9.09 -11.01 -17.24
CA GLY A 284 -8.12 -11.46 -16.25
C GLY A 284 -7.88 -12.97 -16.19
N SER A 285 -8.53 -13.78 -17.03
CA SER A 285 -8.40 -15.23 -16.99
C SER A 285 -6.98 -15.69 -17.36
N VAL A 286 -6.49 -16.70 -16.64
CA VAL A 286 -5.22 -17.35 -16.91
C VAL A 286 -5.47 -18.52 -17.85
N ASN A 287 -4.70 -18.60 -18.92
CA ASN A 287 -4.76 -19.65 -19.92
C ASN A 287 -3.33 -20.07 -20.33
N PRO A 288 -3.16 -21.11 -21.16
CA PRO A 288 -1.84 -21.61 -21.52
C PRO A 288 -0.91 -20.63 -22.25
N LYS A 289 -1.44 -19.48 -22.72
CA LYS A 289 -0.69 -18.41 -23.38
C LYS A 289 -0.38 -17.22 -22.46
N THR A 290 -0.93 -17.19 -21.24
CA THR A 290 -0.73 -16.09 -20.29
C THR A 290 0.74 -15.97 -19.87
N LEU A 291 1.44 -17.09 -19.68
CA LEU A 291 2.87 -17.10 -19.39
C LEU A 291 3.67 -17.49 -20.64
N PRO A 292 4.84 -16.86 -20.89
CA PRO A 292 5.69 -17.21 -22.00
C PRO A 292 6.29 -18.62 -21.82
N ARG A 293 6.46 -19.35 -22.93
CA ARG A 293 6.94 -20.74 -22.95
C ARG A 293 8.19 -20.85 -23.82
N LEU A 294 9.26 -21.41 -23.27
CA LEU A 294 10.50 -21.63 -24.01
C LEU A 294 10.35 -22.62 -25.16
N GLN A 295 9.46 -23.61 -25.02
CA GLN A 295 9.12 -24.52 -26.12
C GLN A 295 8.70 -23.76 -27.39
N ASN A 296 7.93 -22.66 -27.25
CA ASN A 296 7.48 -21.88 -28.40
C ASN A 296 8.60 -21.06 -29.05
N VAL A 297 9.68 -20.79 -28.31
CA VAL A 297 10.86 -20.09 -28.81
C VAL A 297 11.76 -21.05 -29.58
N LEU A 298 12.01 -22.24 -29.02
CA LEU A 298 12.96 -23.20 -29.62
C LEU A 298 12.31 -24.15 -30.64
N LEU A 299 11.00 -24.37 -30.55
CA LEU A 299 10.24 -25.22 -31.47
C LEU A 299 9.04 -24.45 -32.05
N PRO A 300 9.28 -23.38 -32.84
CA PRO A 300 8.21 -22.56 -33.39
C PRO A 300 7.30 -23.37 -34.33
N ARG A 301 5.97 -23.25 -34.13
CA ARG A 301 4.95 -23.97 -34.92
C ARG A 301 4.83 -23.49 -36.37
N SER A 302 5.44 -22.37 -36.73
CA SER A 302 5.38 -21.75 -38.06
C SER A 302 6.79 -21.54 -38.60
N SER A 303 7.10 -22.11 -39.77
CA SER A 303 8.36 -21.97 -40.50
C SER A 303 8.60 -20.58 -41.13
N ALA A 304 7.83 -19.57 -40.73
CA ALA A 304 7.81 -18.23 -41.32
C ALA A 304 8.29 -17.09 -40.38
N GLY A 305 8.57 -17.39 -39.09
CA GLY A 305 9.16 -16.43 -38.16
C GLY A 305 10.65 -16.70 -37.98
N SER A 306 11.50 -15.66 -38.00
CA SER A 306 12.90 -15.82 -37.59
C SER A 306 12.98 -16.14 -36.10
N GLU A 307 13.97 -16.94 -35.68
CA GLU A 307 14.23 -17.25 -34.26
C GLU A 307 14.35 -15.97 -33.40
N GLN A 308 14.95 -14.92 -33.97
CA GLN A 308 15.04 -13.60 -33.35
C GLN A 308 13.67 -13.03 -32.97
N THR A 309 12.67 -13.16 -33.86
CA THR A 309 11.32 -12.65 -33.61
C THR A 309 10.66 -13.42 -32.46
N ALA A 310 10.91 -14.73 -32.34
CA ALA A 310 10.36 -15.54 -31.25
C ALA A 310 11.00 -15.22 -29.90
N HIS A 311 12.31 -14.96 -29.87
CA HIS A 311 13.03 -14.48 -28.69
C HIS A 311 12.50 -13.12 -28.22
N ASP A 312 12.35 -12.16 -29.13
CA ASP A 312 11.88 -10.82 -28.79
C ASP A 312 10.45 -10.83 -28.22
N ILE A 313 9.55 -11.67 -28.79
CA ILE A 313 8.20 -11.88 -28.25
C ILE A 313 8.25 -12.49 -26.84
N PHE A 314 9.13 -13.47 -26.62
CA PHE A 314 9.31 -14.09 -25.30
C PHE A 314 9.76 -13.08 -24.25
N ILE A 315 10.78 -12.26 -24.56
CA ILE A 315 11.28 -11.23 -23.66
C ILE A 315 10.21 -10.17 -23.38
N GLY A 316 9.49 -9.72 -24.40
CA GLY A 316 8.38 -8.77 -24.23
C GLY A 316 7.28 -9.32 -23.32
N HIS A 317 6.88 -10.59 -23.48
CA HIS A 317 5.90 -11.24 -22.61
C HIS A 317 6.42 -11.42 -21.18
N LEU A 318 7.68 -11.83 -21.01
CA LEU A 318 8.29 -11.97 -19.68
C LEU A 318 8.32 -10.62 -18.95
N ALA A 319 8.70 -9.54 -19.64
CA ALA A 319 8.70 -8.21 -19.08
C ALA A 319 7.30 -7.74 -18.67
N ALA A 320 6.26 -8.04 -19.46
CA ALA A 320 4.87 -7.74 -19.12
C ALA A 320 4.40 -8.48 -17.85
N VAL A 321 4.83 -9.73 -17.66
CA VAL A 321 4.53 -10.51 -16.45
C VAL A 321 5.24 -9.93 -15.22
N ILE A 322 6.50 -9.51 -15.37
CA ILE A 322 7.27 -8.83 -14.31
C ILE A 322 6.58 -7.51 -13.94
N ALA A 323 6.23 -6.69 -14.92
CA ALA A 323 5.51 -5.43 -14.69
C ALA A 323 4.17 -5.69 -13.97
N THR A 324 3.37 -6.66 -14.43
CA THR A 324 2.14 -7.07 -13.75
C THR A 324 2.38 -7.43 -12.29
N THR A 325 3.50 -8.10 -11.98
CA THR A 325 3.88 -8.44 -10.60
C THR A 325 4.18 -7.21 -9.75
N VAL A 326 4.80 -6.19 -10.34
CA VAL A 326 5.01 -4.91 -9.66
C VAL A 326 3.66 -4.25 -9.34
N GLU A 327 2.79 -4.12 -10.33
CA GLU A 327 1.52 -3.39 -10.23
C GLU A 327 0.48 -4.03 -9.30
N HIS A 328 0.57 -5.33 -9.02
CA HIS A 328 -0.45 -6.06 -8.27
C HIS A 328 0.04 -6.57 -6.90
N VAL A 329 1.36 -6.61 -6.66
CA VAL A 329 1.93 -7.18 -5.43
C VAL A 329 2.99 -6.30 -4.79
N ILE A 330 3.91 -5.72 -5.57
CA ILE A 330 5.03 -4.95 -4.99
C ILE A 330 4.64 -3.50 -4.70
N ALA A 331 3.90 -2.86 -5.60
CA ALA A 331 3.36 -1.52 -5.43
C ALA A 331 1.90 -1.46 -5.92
N PRO A 332 0.99 -2.22 -5.29
CA PRO A 332 -0.39 -2.28 -5.74
C PRO A 332 -1.18 -1.03 -5.39
N ASP A 333 -2.35 -0.92 -6.01
CA ASP A 333 -3.35 0.08 -5.67
C ASP A 333 -3.80 -0.03 -4.21
N VAL A 334 -4.14 1.11 -3.61
CA VAL A 334 -4.61 1.21 -2.23
C VAL A 334 -6.12 0.96 -2.21
N ARG A 335 -6.60 0.02 -1.37
CA ARG A 335 -8.03 -0.27 -1.29
C ARG A 335 -8.84 0.86 -0.67
N TYR A 336 -8.38 1.37 0.48
CA TYR A 336 -8.98 2.49 1.20
C TYR A 336 -7.87 3.39 1.75
N GLU A 337 -7.97 4.70 1.53
CA GLU A 337 -7.01 5.66 2.05
C GLU A 337 -7.26 5.94 3.53
N THR A 338 -6.37 5.46 4.39
CA THR A 338 -6.43 5.74 5.83
C THR A 338 -5.51 6.89 6.19
N VAL A 339 -6.08 8.07 6.43
CA VAL A 339 -5.35 9.29 6.78
C VAL A 339 -5.26 9.52 8.30
N ASP A 340 -5.91 8.68 9.11
CA ASP A 340 -5.97 8.92 10.55
C ASP A 340 -4.62 8.73 11.28
N MET A 341 -4.44 9.55 12.31
CA MET A 341 -3.24 9.62 13.16
C MET A 341 -3.48 8.88 14.47
N THR A 342 -4.25 7.79 14.43
CA THR A 342 -4.68 7.10 15.63
C THR A 342 -3.53 6.33 16.27
N THR A 343 -3.45 6.40 17.60
CA THR A 343 -2.48 5.66 18.40
C THR A 343 -3.03 4.31 18.85
N ARG A 344 -4.34 4.11 18.69
CA ARG A 344 -5.04 2.88 19.10
C ARG A 344 -6.01 2.43 18.02
N LEU A 345 -5.99 1.15 17.70
CA LEU A 345 -6.92 0.45 16.84
C LEU A 345 -7.74 -0.52 17.68
N LEU A 346 -9.06 -0.33 17.68
CA LEU A 346 -10.01 -1.23 18.33
C LEU A 346 -10.83 -1.98 17.28
N VAL A 347 -10.75 -3.30 17.30
CA VAL A 347 -11.49 -4.19 16.38
C VAL A 347 -12.47 -5.04 17.18
N PRO A 348 -13.74 -4.60 17.34
CA PRO A 348 -14.76 -5.43 17.94
C PRO A 348 -15.29 -6.45 16.91
N ILE A 349 -15.06 -7.73 17.15
CA ILE A 349 -15.64 -8.86 16.41
C ILE A 349 -16.99 -9.20 17.05
N ILE A 350 -18.07 -8.79 16.38
CA ILE A 350 -19.44 -8.92 16.84
C ILE A 350 -20.09 -10.06 16.06
N VAL A 351 -20.25 -11.21 16.70
CA VAL A 351 -20.95 -12.36 16.13
C VAL A 351 -22.45 -12.21 16.37
N LEU A 352 -23.22 -12.06 15.30
CA LEU A 352 -24.68 -11.99 15.33
C LEU A 352 -25.25 -13.33 14.87
N GLN A 353 -25.80 -14.11 15.80
CA GLN A 353 -26.31 -15.45 15.52
C GLN A 353 -27.83 -15.55 15.61
N ASN A 354 -28.49 -16.21 14.65
CA ASN A 354 -29.92 -16.53 14.72
C ASN A 354 -30.19 -17.95 15.27
N HIS A 355 -29.14 -18.66 15.71
CA HIS A 355 -29.21 -20.05 16.14
C HIS A 355 -28.39 -20.35 17.39
N ASN A 356 -28.64 -21.52 18.00
CA ASN A 356 -27.86 -22.07 19.10
C ASN A 356 -27.19 -23.42 18.74
N ARG A 357 -26.93 -23.66 17.44
CA ARG A 357 -26.42 -24.96 16.95
C ARG A 357 -24.94 -25.19 17.27
N TYR A 358 -24.15 -24.11 17.30
CA TYR A 358 -22.72 -24.12 17.59
C TYR A 358 -22.30 -22.73 18.09
N TYR A 359 -21.15 -22.68 18.77
CA TYR A 359 -20.58 -21.44 19.30
C TYR A 359 -19.31 -21.09 18.52
N ILE A 360 -19.31 -19.96 17.83
CA ILE A 360 -18.19 -19.54 16.96
C ILE A 360 -16.95 -19.14 17.76
N MET A 361 -17.13 -18.64 18.97
CA MET A 361 -16.03 -18.21 19.84
C MET A 361 -15.37 -19.37 20.59
N GLU A 362 -15.93 -20.58 20.52
CA GLU A 362 -15.37 -21.77 21.16
C GLU A 362 -14.27 -22.37 20.27
N LYS A 363 -13.05 -22.43 20.80
CA LYS A 363 -11.86 -22.89 20.06
C LYS A 363 -11.94 -24.37 19.70
N GLY A 364 -11.35 -24.74 18.56
CA GLY A 364 -11.11 -26.15 18.20
C GLY A 364 -12.05 -26.73 17.15
N HIS A 365 -12.93 -25.89 16.57
CA HIS A 365 -13.83 -26.30 15.50
C HIS A 365 -13.51 -25.59 14.18
N ASN A 366 -13.87 -26.19 13.05
CA ASN A 366 -13.66 -25.59 11.72
C ASN A 366 -14.43 -24.27 11.52
N TYR A 367 -15.51 -24.08 12.30
CA TYR A 367 -16.32 -22.87 12.31
C TYR A 367 -15.90 -21.85 13.37
N SER A 368 -14.85 -22.16 14.14
CA SER A 368 -14.40 -21.31 15.25
C SER A 368 -13.50 -20.17 14.76
N ILE A 369 -13.59 -19.03 15.45
CA ILE A 369 -12.73 -17.88 15.23
C ILE A 369 -11.68 -17.82 16.33
N ASN A 370 -10.40 -17.81 15.95
CA ASN A 370 -9.30 -17.58 16.87
C ASN A 370 -8.93 -16.09 16.91
N VAL A 371 -9.41 -15.39 17.94
CA VAL A 371 -9.18 -13.94 18.10
C VAL A 371 -7.69 -13.63 18.26
N GLU A 372 -6.93 -14.45 18.99
CA GLU A 372 -5.50 -14.21 19.21
C GLU A 372 -4.69 -14.38 17.92
N ALA A 373 -5.08 -15.32 17.06
CA ALA A 373 -4.48 -15.48 15.74
C ALA A 373 -4.81 -14.30 14.83
N ILE A 374 -6.05 -13.80 14.85
CA ILE A 374 -6.44 -12.60 14.11
C ILE A 374 -5.63 -11.39 14.60
N GLU A 375 -5.51 -11.22 15.91
CA GLU A 375 -4.75 -10.13 16.51
C GLU A 375 -3.28 -10.17 16.10
N ALA A 376 -2.67 -11.37 16.06
CA ALA A 376 -1.29 -11.55 15.62
C ALA A 376 -1.10 -11.13 14.14
N GLU A 377 -2.04 -11.44 13.25
CA GLU A 377 -1.97 -11.02 11.85
C GLU A 377 -2.25 -9.51 11.68
N VAL A 378 -3.24 -8.95 12.39
CA VAL A 378 -3.55 -7.51 12.34
C VAL A 378 -2.40 -6.66 12.85
N LYS A 379 -1.70 -7.12 13.91
CA LYS A 379 -0.51 -6.46 14.45
C LYS A 379 0.62 -6.33 13.42
N LYS A 380 0.68 -7.20 12.41
CA LYS A 380 1.70 -7.11 11.36
C LYS A 380 1.45 -5.90 10.44
N MET A 381 0.18 -5.52 10.23
CA MET A 381 -0.25 -4.48 9.28
C MET A 381 -0.29 -3.06 9.86
N VAL A 382 0.02 -2.90 11.15
CA VAL A 382 0.05 -1.60 11.82
C VAL A 382 1.49 -1.20 12.17
N HIS A 383 1.74 0.11 12.23
CA HIS A 383 3.05 0.64 12.57
C HIS A 383 3.39 0.43 14.06
N GLN A 384 4.68 0.41 14.38
CA GLN A 384 5.12 0.20 15.76
C GLN A 384 4.65 1.35 16.66
N GLY A 385 4.21 1.01 17.87
CA GLY A 385 3.66 1.95 18.84
C GLY A 385 2.15 2.15 18.76
N GLN A 386 1.47 1.62 17.73
CA GLN A 386 0.01 1.59 17.67
C GLN A 386 -0.54 0.42 18.51
N GLU A 387 -1.39 0.71 19.48
CA GLU A 387 -2.03 -0.31 20.32
C GLU A 387 -3.16 -0.98 19.52
N VAL A 388 -3.07 -2.28 19.27
CA VAL A 388 -4.15 -3.07 18.66
C VAL A 388 -4.87 -3.82 19.76
N VAL A 389 -6.18 -3.63 19.86
CA VAL A 389 -7.06 -4.38 20.76
C VAL A 389 -8.18 -5.00 19.94
N ILE A 390 -8.29 -6.31 20.01
CA ILE A 390 -9.38 -7.07 19.39
C ILE A 390 -10.22 -7.68 20.50
N VAL A 391 -11.53 -7.47 20.43
CA VAL A 391 -12.48 -8.06 21.38
C VAL A 391 -13.54 -8.83 20.63
N GLY A 392 -13.84 -10.05 21.08
CA GLY A 392 -14.88 -10.88 20.48
C GLY A 392 -16.11 -10.98 21.37
N GLY A 393 -17.30 -10.83 20.81
CA GLY A 393 -18.56 -10.98 21.52
C GLY A 393 -19.61 -11.67 20.66
N THR A 394 -20.46 -12.49 21.29
CA THR A 394 -21.57 -13.19 20.61
C THR A 394 -22.91 -12.68 21.10
N HIS A 395 -23.79 -12.34 20.16
CA HIS A 395 -25.09 -11.75 20.41
C HIS A 395 -26.16 -12.47 19.58
N ALA A 396 -27.30 -12.74 20.21
CA ALA A 396 -28.42 -13.30 19.50
C ALA A 396 -29.08 -12.22 18.64
N LEU A 397 -29.17 -12.44 17.31
CA LEU A 397 -29.64 -11.45 16.34
C LEU A 397 -31.06 -10.95 16.68
N HIS A 398 -31.94 -11.83 17.17
CA HIS A 398 -33.31 -11.48 17.55
C HIS A 398 -33.42 -10.51 18.74
N ARG A 399 -32.36 -10.35 19.55
CA ARG A 399 -32.34 -9.36 20.63
C ARG A 399 -32.07 -7.94 20.12
N HIS A 400 -31.66 -7.82 18.87
CA HIS A 400 -31.36 -6.56 18.21
C HIS A 400 -32.33 -6.36 17.05
N GLU A 401 -33.57 -5.95 17.34
CA GLU A 401 -34.65 -5.78 16.36
C GLU A 401 -34.21 -5.02 15.11
N LYS A 402 -33.53 -3.88 15.29
CA LYS A 402 -33.07 -3.06 14.17
C LYS A 402 -32.01 -3.76 13.30
N LEU A 403 -31.11 -4.53 13.90
CA LEU A 403 -30.09 -5.29 13.16
C LEU A 403 -30.72 -6.48 12.43
N ALA A 404 -31.68 -7.15 13.06
CA ALA A 404 -32.45 -8.21 12.41
C ALA A 404 -33.23 -7.66 11.19
N ILE A 405 -33.83 -6.48 11.33
CA ILE A 405 -34.48 -5.77 10.21
C ILE A 405 -33.46 -5.40 9.13
N ALA A 406 -32.27 -4.91 9.48
CA ALA A 406 -31.22 -4.58 8.52
C ALA A 406 -30.79 -5.79 7.70
N VAL A 407 -30.52 -6.93 8.35
CA VAL A 407 -30.20 -8.20 7.68
C VAL A 407 -31.34 -8.64 6.76
N SER A 408 -32.59 -8.58 7.23
CA SER A 408 -33.75 -8.94 6.41
C SER A 408 -33.95 -8.00 5.21
N LYS A 409 -33.71 -6.69 5.38
CA LYS A 409 -33.84 -5.69 4.32
C LYS A 409 -32.73 -5.75 3.31
N ALA A 410 -31.57 -6.29 3.66
CA ALA A 410 -30.43 -6.44 2.76
C ALA A 410 -30.47 -7.73 1.93
N MET A 411 -31.38 -8.65 2.21
CA MET A 411 -31.59 -9.84 1.37
C MET A 411 -32.14 -9.45 0.00
N ARG A 412 -31.47 -9.88 -1.05
CA ARG A 412 -31.80 -9.61 -2.45
C ARG A 412 -31.85 -10.93 -3.23
N GLY A 413 -32.52 -10.90 -4.37
CA GLY A 413 -32.59 -12.03 -5.30
C GLY A 413 -32.23 -11.56 -6.70
N HIS A 414 -31.38 -12.30 -7.38
CA HIS A 414 -31.06 -12.09 -8.79
C HIS A 414 -31.19 -13.39 -9.56
N SER A 415 -31.53 -13.30 -10.84
CA SER A 415 -31.69 -14.46 -11.70
C SER A 415 -30.42 -14.69 -12.50
N LEU A 416 -29.74 -15.81 -12.23
CA LEU A 416 -28.57 -16.27 -12.96
C LEU A 416 -28.98 -17.27 -14.06
N GLN A 417 -28.27 -17.26 -15.18
CA GLN A 417 -28.46 -18.22 -16.26
C GLN A 417 -27.31 -19.21 -16.25
N GLU A 418 -27.54 -20.39 -15.67
CA GLU A 418 -26.52 -21.44 -15.66
C GLU A 418 -26.72 -22.44 -16.79
N THR A 419 -25.63 -22.74 -17.49
CA THR A 419 -25.59 -23.81 -18.50
C THR A 419 -25.43 -25.16 -17.78
N LYS A 420 -26.44 -26.02 -17.89
CA LYS A 420 -26.33 -27.41 -17.42
C LYS A 420 -25.40 -28.22 -18.33
N LYS A 421 -25.01 -29.41 -17.86
CA LYS A 421 -24.20 -30.38 -18.64
C LYS A 421 -24.84 -30.80 -19.98
N ASP A 422 -26.14 -30.56 -20.16
CA ASP A 422 -26.88 -30.82 -21.40
C ASP A 422 -26.89 -29.63 -22.38
N GLY A 423 -26.17 -28.54 -22.07
CA GLY A 423 -26.05 -27.36 -22.92
C GLY A 423 -27.25 -26.40 -22.87
N ARG A 424 -28.27 -26.68 -22.04
CA ARG A 424 -29.45 -25.79 -21.90
C ARG A 424 -29.26 -24.81 -20.75
N PHE A 425 -29.56 -23.54 -21.01
CA PHE A 425 -29.63 -22.50 -19.99
C PHE A 425 -30.84 -22.74 -19.08
N HIS A 426 -30.61 -22.73 -17.77
CA HIS A 426 -31.66 -22.68 -16.77
C HIS A 426 -31.53 -21.38 -16.00
N VAL A 427 -32.64 -20.65 -15.90
CA VAL A 427 -32.73 -19.48 -15.03
C VAL A 427 -32.91 -19.99 -13.61
N HIS A 428 -31.96 -19.68 -12.74
CA HIS A 428 -32.05 -19.95 -11.31
C HIS A 428 -32.00 -18.62 -10.56
N THR A 429 -32.96 -18.39 -9.65
CA THR A 429 -32.91 -17.23 -8.78
C THR A 429 -32.05 -17.55 -7.57
N LYS A 430 -30.95 -16.82 -7.40
CA LYS A 430 -30.03 -16.95 -6.28
C LYS A 430 -30.30 -15.83 -5.29
N THR A 431 -30.42 -16.18 -4.01
CA THR A 431 -30.53 -15.22 -2.92
C THR A 431 -29.12 -14.78 -2.53
N TYR A 432 -28.92 -13.48 -2.35
CA TYR A 432 -27.66 -12.93 -1.86
C TYR A 432 -27.91 -11.82 -0.84
N LEU A 433 -26.88 -11.52 -0.05
CA LEU A 433 -26.88 -10.46 0.93
C LEU A 433 -26.12 -9.24 0.40
N ASP A 434 -26.84 -8.15 0.19
CA ASP A 434 -26.26 -6.88 -0.27
C ASP A 434 -25.54 -6.18 0.89
N GLY A 435 -24.21 -6.13 0.83
CA GLY A 435 -23.38 -5.57 1.88
C GLY A 435 -23.50 -4.05 2.01
N ALA A 436 -23.71 -3.33 0.91
CA ALA A 436 -23.82 -1.87 0.90
C ALA A 436 -25.13 -1.42 1.57
N ILE A 437 -26.24 -2.06 1.21
CA ILE A 437 -27.54 -1.80 1.84
C ILE A 437 -27.52 -2.23 3.31
N LEU A 438 -26.88 -3.36 3.62
CA LEU A 438 -26.73 -3.81 5.00
C LEU A 438 -25.98 -2.77 5.84
N LYS A 439 -24.86 -2.25 5.35
CA LYS A 439 -24.10 -1.18 6.02
C LYS A 439 -25.00 0.04 6.28
N GLU A 440 -25.67 0.55 5.25
CA GLU A 440 -26.53 1.73 5.35
C GLU A 440 -27.67 1.55 6.39
N GLU A 441 -28.33 0.39 6.38
CA GLU A 441 -29.41 0.09 7.33
C GLU A 441 -28.89 -0.14 8.76
N MET A 442 -27.68 -0.70 8.89
CA MET A 442 -27.01 -0.84 10.18
C MET A 442 -26.60 0.53 10.73
N GLU A 443 -26.00 1.43 9.94
CA GLU A 443 -25.63 2.79 10.38
C GLU A 443 -26.83 3.59 10.89
N ARG A 444 -27.96 3.54 10.17
CA ARG A 444 -29.25 4.14 10.62
C ARG A 444 -29.73 3.60 11.97
N SER A 445 -29.23 2.44 12.36
CA SER A 445 -29.65 1.67 13.52
C SER A 445 -28.61 1.62 14.63
N ALA A 446 -27.36 2.06 14.38
CA ALA A 446 -26.16 1.65 15.12
C ALA A 446 -25.58 2.66 16.13
N ASP A 447 -26.15 3.86 16.29
CA ASP A 447 -25.66 4.87 17.26
C ASP A 447 -25.50 4.37 18.72
N VAL A 448 -25.98 3.16 19.05
CA VAL A 448 -25.94 2.54 20.38
C VAL A 448 -25.03 1.29 20.47
N LEU A 449 -24.58 0.73 19.34
CA LEU A 449 -24.09 -0.67 19.33
C LEU A 449 -22.61 -0.84 19.64
N ALA A 450 -21.68 -0.13 19.00
CA ALA A 450 -20.26 -0.38 19.25
C ALA A 450 -19.90 -0.13 20.73
N ALA A 451 -20.31 1.01 21.27
CA ALA A 451 -20.01 1.38 22.65
C ALA A 451 -20.82 0.56 23.69
N GLY A 452 -22.07 0.20 23.37
CA GLY A 452 -22.91 -0.66 24.22
C GLY A 452 -22.48 -2.13 24.23
N LEU A 453 -22.00 -2.66 23.09
CA LEU A 453 -21.47 -4.03 22.99
C LEU A 453 -20.07 -4.13 23.64
N LEU A 454 -19.26 -3.07 23.55
CA LEU A 454 -17.99 -2.95 24.30
C LEU A 454 -18.22 -2.85 25.82
N GLU A 455 -19.26 -2.14 26.28
CA GLU A 455 -19.67 -2.11 27.70
C GLU A 455 -20.09 -3.50 28.21
N VAL A 456 -20.69 -4.34 27.37
CA VAL A 456 -21.09 -5.72 27.70
C VAL A 456 -19.93 -6.71 27.64
N ALA A 457 -19.02 -6.56 26.67
CA ALA A 457 -17.87 -7.45 26.49
C ALA A 457 -16.77 -7.20 27.52
N ASP A 458 -16.41 -5.93 27.77
CA ASP A 458 -15.48 -5.52 28.82
C ASP A 458 -15.76 -4.06 29.27
N PRO A 459 -16.43 -3.88 30.43
CA PRO A 459 -16.74 -2.56 30.96
C PRO A 459 -15.52 -1.66 31.16
N SER A 460 -14.34 -2.24 31.43
CA SER A 460 -13.10 -1.50 31.67
C SER A 460 -12.57 -0.89 30.37
N LEU A 461 -12.67 -1.60 29.25
CA LEU A 461 -12.29 -1.12 27.92
C LEU A 461 -13.25 -0.03 27.43
N SER A 462 -14.56 -0.17 27.68
CA SER A 462 -15.53 0.87 27.31
C SER A 462 -15.17 2.24 27.90
N SER A 463 -14.78 2.30 29.18
CA SER A 463 -14.33 3.54 29.82
C SER A 463 -12.99 4.08 29.29
N LYS A 464 -12.14 3.23 28.73
CA LYS A 464 -10.84 3.59 28.13
C LYS A 464 -10.97 4.10 26.69
N TYR A 465 -11.98 3.63 25.95
CA TYR A 465 -12.15 3.92 24.50
C TYR A 465 -13.33 4.85 24.19
N PHE A 466 -14.26 5.06 25.13
CA PHE A 466 -15.38 6.00 25.01
C PHE A 466 -15.48 6.91 26.26
N LEU A 467 -15.68 8.21 26.02
CA LEU A 467 -15.98 9.19 27.05
C LEU A 467 -17.49 9.21 27.35
N ARG A 468 -17.84 8.97 28.62
CA ARG A 468 -19.21 9.10 29.15
C ARG A 468 -19.37 10.51 29.73
N GLN A 469 -20.23 11.35 29.16
CA GLN A 469 -20.58 12.62 29.82
C GLN A 469 -21.60 12.36 30.95
N ASN A 470 -21.10 12.30 32.19
CA ASN A 470 -21.94 12.48 33.37
C ASN A 470 -22.18 13.98 33.56
N TRP A 471 -23.29 14.51 33.02
CA TRP A 471 -23.73 15.91 33.22
C TRP A 471 -24.30 16.18 34.64
N MET A 472 -23.91 15.40 35.64
CA MET A 472 -24.43 15.51 37.02
C MET A 472 -23.34 15.70 38.07
N ASP A 473 -22.18 16.26 37.70
CA ASP A 473 -21.35 17.00 38.66
C ASP A 473 -21.35 18.47 38.23
N GLU A 474 -22.40 19.19 38.61
CA GLU A 474 -22.33 20.64 38.80
C GLU A 474 -21.44 20.89 40.02
N THR A 475 -20.13 20.79 39.83
CA THR A 475 -19.18 21.56 40.65
C THR A 475 -18.51 22.54 39.73
N ASP A 476 -19.06 23.76 39.71
CA ASP A 476 -18.36 24.97 39.33
C ASP A 476 -17.09 25.06 40.19
N ASP A 477 -16.00 24.48 39.70
CA ASP A 477 -14.69 24.98 40.09
C ASP A 477 -13.75 24.92 38.90
N ALA A 478 -13.11 26.06 38.66
CA ALA A 478 -12.18 26.30 37.58
C ALA A 478 -10.91 25.46 37.81
N GLY A 479 -10.91 24.23 37.29
CA GLY A 479 -9.76 23.33 37.29
C GLY A 479 -9.35 23.01 35.86
N ASP A 480 -8.22 23.58 35.45
CA ASP A 480 -7.47 23.26 34.24
C ASP A 480 -7.43 21.77 33.90
N SER A 481 -7.68 21.43 32.64
CA SER A 481 -6.74 20.71 31.75
C SER A 481 -7.45 19.76 30.76
N ILE A 482 -7.15 19.97 29.47
CA ILE A 482 -7.06 19.05 28.31
C ILE A 482 -7.40 19.85 27.04
N LEU A 483 -6.65 20.93 26.84
CA LEU A 483 -6.42 21.56 25.53
C LEU A 483 -4.92 21.82 25.46
N LYS A 484 -4.12 20.76 25.31
CA LYS A 484 -2.74 20.94 24.83
C LYS A 484 -2.82 21.10 23.32
N HIS A 485 -2.25 22.21 22.85
CA HIS A 485 -2.32 22.78 21.50
C HIS A 485 -3.56 23.62 21.17
N LYS A 486 -3.79 24.69 21.94
CA LYS A 486 -4.11 25.95 21.26
C LYS A 486 -2.83 26.44 20.55
N PRO A 487 -2.86 26.71 19.25
CA PRO A 487 -1.69 27.25 18.56
C PRO A 487 -1.36 28.64 19.11
N LEU A 488 -0.09 29.00 19.17
CA LEU A 488 0.42 30.27 19.73
C LEU A 488 -0.26 31.53 19.15
N TRP A 489 -0.87 31.47 17.97
CA TRP A 489 -1.62 32.59 17.40
C TRP A 489 -3.01 32.81 18.06
N ALA A 490 -3.59 31.79 18.70
CA ALA A 490 -4.85 31.88 19.42
C ALA A 490 -4.75 32.73 20.71
N SER A 491 -3.54 33.01 21.21
CA SER A 491 -3.33 33.97 22.30
C SER A 491 -3.22 35.42 21.83
N TYR A 492 -3.02 35.67 20.53
CA TYR A 492 -2.91 37.03 19.99
C TYR A 492 -4.27 37.68 19.68
N SER A 493 -5.34 36.90 19.56
CA SER A 493 -6.71 37.39 19.35
C SER A 493 -7.52 37.41 20.64
N SER A 494 -7.12 38.21 21.62
CA SER A 494 -7.92 38.38 22.85
C SER A 494 -8.12 39.83 23.30
N THR A 495 -8.66 40.68 22.41
CA THR A 495 -9.49 41.81 22.84
C THR A 495 -10.40 42.29 21.71
N ARG A 496 -11.61 41.74 21.59
CA ARG A 496 -12.86 42.47 21.25
C ARG A 496 -14.05 41.52 21.03
N GLY A 497 -15.18 41.86 21.64
CA GLY A 497 -16.53 41.48 21.17
C GLY A 497 -17.18 40.29 21.87
N LYS A 498 -17.90 40.54 22.97
CA LYS A 498 -18.93 39.62 23.46
C LYS A 498 -20.15 39.71 22.52
N ASP A 499 -20.33 38.74 21.63
CA ASP A 499 -21.59 38.55 20.92
C ASP A 499 -22.33 37.28 21.35
N LYS A 500 -23.62 37.47 21.58
CA LYS A 500 -24.57 36.52 22.19
C LYS A 500 -24.80 35.31 21.28
N LYS A 501 -24.44 34.11 21.74
CA LYS A 501 -24.83 32.84 21.11
C LYS A 501 -26.34 32.58 21.26
N ARG A 502 -27.00 32.42 20.11
CA ARG A 502 -28.37 31.89 19.96
C ARG A 502 -28.34 30.38 20.30
N ARG A 503 -29.26 29.95 21.16
CA ARG A 503 -29.47 28.55 21.54
C ARG A 503 -30.05 27.77 20.37
N THR A 504 -29.30 26.80 19.85
CA THR A 504 -29.82 25.70 19.02
C THR A 504 -30.20 24.53 19.92
N GLU A 505 -31.25 23.84 19.50
CA GLU A 505 -32.00 22.83 20.26
C GLU A 505 -31.14 21.68 20.81
N LYS A 506 -31.38 21.32 22.07
CA LYS A 506 -30.79 20.16 22.74
C LYS A 506 -31.42 18.88 22.17
N LYS A 507 -30.71 18.15 21.32
CA LYS A 507 -30.94 16.71 21.17
C LYS A 507 -30.54 16.02 22.49
N LYS A 508 -31.46 15.25 23.09
CA LYS A 508 -31.19 14.34 24.22
C LYS A 508 -31.29 12.91 23.69
N GLN A 509 -30.16 12.20 23.62
CA GLN A 509 -30.00 10.81 24.12
C GLN A 509 -28.55 10.33 23.97
N GLY A 510 -27.82 10.20 25.09
CA GLY A 510 -26.76 9.20 25.27
C GLY A 510 -25.54 9.15 24.32
N ASP A 511 -24.99 10.28 23.86
CA ASP A 511 -23.80 10.23 22.99
C ASP A 511 -22.54 9.80 23.76
N LEU A 512 -22.07 8.58 23.48
CA LEU A 512 -20.73 8.11 23.83
C LEU A 512 -19.75 8.62 22.76
N TYR A 513 -18.76 9.43 23.16
CA TYR A 513 -17.77 9.99 22.24
C TYR A 513 -16.49 9.15 22.26
N ARG A 514 -15.92 8.84 21.10
CA ARG A 514 -14.64 8.11 20.99
C ARG A 514 -13.52 8.89 21.70
N THR A 515 -12.64 8.20 22.41
CA THR A 515 -11.44 8.84 22.96
C THR A 515 -10.52 9.32 21.85
N TYR A 516 -9.89 10.48 22.04
CA TYR A 516 -8.95 11.05 21.09
C TYR A 516 -7.85 10.03 20.71
N GLY A 517 -7.59 9.89 19.41
CA GLY A 517 -6.57 8.97 18.89
C GLY A 517 -6.97 7.48 18.81
N THR A 518 -8.27 7.14 18.88
CA THR A 518 -8.76 5.76 18.68
C THR A 518 -9.52 5.58 17.36
N ARG A 519 -9.08 4.64 16.52
CA ARG A 519 -9.84 4.14 15.35
C ARG A 519 -10.62 2.90 15.78
N VAL A 520 -11.89 2.80 15.40
CA VAL A 520 -12.73 1.64 15.66
C VAL A 520 -13.14 1.03 14.33
N VAL A 521 -12.84 -0.24 14.11
CA VAL A 521 -13.20 -1.00 12.90
C VAL A 521 -14.02 -2.23 13.32
N PRO A 522 -15.36 -2.15 13.38
CA PRO A 522 -16.20 -3.29 13.71
C PRO A 522 -16.15 -4.37 12.63
N VAL A 523 -16.12 -5.62 13.09
CA VAL A 523 -16.27 -6.82 12.25
C VAL A 523 -17.58 -7.50 12.64
N PHE A 524 -18.57 -7.48 11.75
CA PHE A 524 -19.83 -8.18 11.96
C PHE A 524 -19.79 -9.56 11.32
N VAL A 525 -19.88 -10.61 12.14
CA VAL A 525 -19.98 -11.98 11.66
C VAL A 525 -21.44 -12.41 11.75
N LEU A 526 -22.10 -12.55 10.60
CA LEU A 526 -23.48 -13.00 10.49
C LEU A 526 -23.51 -14.52 10.48
N SER A 527 -23.77 -15.10 11.64
CA SER A 527 -23.90 -16.54 11.84
C SER A 527 -25.35 -16.96 11.66
N LEU A 528 -25.69 -17.35 10.43
CA LEU A 528 -27.06 -17.63 10.03
C LEU A 528 -27.27 -19.14 9.85
N ALA A 529 -28.40 -19.63 10.36
CA ALA A 529 -28.94 -20.95 10.07
C ALA A 529 -30.30 -20.81 9.38
N ASP A 530 -30.71 -21.89 8.71
CA ASP A 530 -31.98 -21.98 7.99
C ASP A 530 -32.14 -20.90 6.91
N VAL A 531 -31.01 -20.56 6.28
CA VAL A 531 -30.92 -19.68 5.11
C VAL A 531 -30.73 -20.52 3.84
N ASP A 532 -30.83 -19.88 2.68
CA ASP A 532 -30.49 -20.48 1.39
C ASP A 532 -29.10 -21.12 1.46
N GLU A 533 -28.98 -22.38 1.02
CA GLU A 533 -27.72 -23.13 1.07
C GLU A 533 -26.61 -22.47 0.24
N HIS A 534 -26.98 -21.65 -0.76
CA HIS A 534 -26.09 -20.91 -1.65
C HIS A 534 -25.99 -19.42 -1.29
N LEU A 535 -26.50 -19.01 -0.13
CA LEU A 535 -26.46 -17.61 0.31
C LEU A 535 -25.00 -17.12 0.35
N MET A 536 -24.72 -16.07 -0.40
CA MET A 536 -23.44 -15.36 -0.40
C MET A 536 -23.69 -13.87 -0.39
N MET A 537 -22.63 -13.08 -0.27
CA MET A 537 -22.66 -11.65 -0.55
C MET A 537 -22.51 -11.42 -2.07
N GLU A 538 -22.51 -10.16 -2.48
CA GLU A 538 -22.25 -9.79 -3.88
C GLU A 538 -20.93 -10.39 -4.40
N ASP A 539 -20.89 -10.65 -5.71
CA ASP A 539 -19.73 -11.19 -6.44
C ASP A 539 -19.17 -12.53 -5.94
N ASP A 540 -20.05 -13.45 -5.50
CA ASP A 540 -19.66 -14.78 -5.00
C ASP A 540 -18.67 -14.72 -3.81
N SER A 541 -18.75 -13.64 -3.02
CA SER A 541 -17.94 -13.43 -1.81
C SER A 541 -18.69 -13.80 -0.52
N LEU A 542 -17.94 -14.15 0.52
CA LEU A 542 -18.46 -14.29 1.89
C LEU A 542 -18.07 -13.12 2.80
N VAL A 543 -17.39 -12.12 2.24
CA VAL A 543 -16.98 -10.90 2.92
C VAL A 543 -17.35 -9.67 2.09
N TRP A 544 -17.79 -8.63 2.78
CA TRP A 544 -17.95 -7.30 2.23
C TRP A 544 -17.30 -6.29 3.16
N THR A 545 -16.72 -5.24 2.58
CA THR A 545 -15.99 -4.21 3.33
C THR A 545 -16.31 -2.82 2.84
N SER A 546 -16.21 -1.85 3.77
CA SER A 546 -16.04 -0.43 3.50
C SER A 546 -14.79 0.09 4.22
N ASN A 547 -14.46 1.37 4.06
CA ASN A 547 -13.34 2.03 4.76
C ASN A 547 -13.40 1.96 6.32
N ASP A 548 -14.53 1.57 6.89
CA ASP A 548 -14.80 1.59 8.33
C ASP A 548 -15.50 0.34 8.90
N VAL A 549 -15.97 -0.62 8.09
CA VAL A 549 -16.60 -1.86 8.58
C VAL A 549 -16.22 -3.08 7.75
N VAL A 550 -16.18 -4.24 8.42
CA VAL A 550 -16.08 -5.56 7.78
C VAL A 550 -17.33 -6.37 8.11
N ILE A 551 -17.95 -6.98 7.11
CA ILE A 551 -19.11 -7.86 7.27
C ILE A 551 -18.75 -9.23 6.68
N VAL A 552 -18.91 -10.28 7.47
CA VAL A 552 -18.62 -11.66 7.08
C VAL A 552 -19.86 -12.51 7.25
N LEU A 553 -20.17 -13.30 6.23
CA LEU A 553 -21.27 -14.25 6.25
C LEU A 553 -20.76 -15.65 6.63
N GLN A 554 -21.43 -16.27 7.59
CA GLN A 554 -21.15 -17.63 8.04
C GLN A 554 -22.45 -18.42 8.16
N HIS A 555 -22.50 -19.62 7.57
CA HIS A 555 -23.61 -20.55 7.73
C HIS A 555 -23.14 -22.00 7.60
N GLN A 556 -24.05 -22.95 7.84
CA GLN A 556 -23.73 -24.38 7.97
C GLN A 556 -23.57 -25.15 6.66
N SER A 557 -23.74 -24.50 5.51
CA SER A 557 -23.56 -25.17 4.22
C SER A 557 -22.12 -25.65 4.08
N GLU A 558 -21.93 -26.88 3.57
CA GLU A 558 -20.62 -27.51 3.52
C GLU A 558 -19.70 -26.84 2.48
N LYS A 559 -20.17 -26.74 1.22
CA LYS A 559 -19.45 -26.12 0.12
C LYS A 559 -20.43 -25.45 -0.84
N ILE A 560 -20.16 -24.20 -1.22
CA ILE A 560 -20.92 -23.50 -2.26
C ILE A 560 -20.10 -23.49 -3.55
N PRO A 561 -20.60 -24.01 -4.68
CA PRO A 561 -19.91 -23.89 -5.95
C PRO A 561 -19.87 -22.42 -6.39
N LEU A 562 -18.68 -21.92 -6.72
CA LEU A 562 -18.49 -20.56 -7.20
C LEU A 562 -18.44 -20.51 -8.72
N SER A 563 -18.60 -19.31 -9.27
CA SER A 563 -18.44 -19.03 -10.71
C SER A 563 -16.99 -19.06 -11.19
N TYR A 564 -16.06 -19.62 -10.40
CA TYR A 564 -14.63 -19.70 -10.71
C TYR A 564 -14.20 -21.13 -10.99
N VAL A 565 -13.27 -21.31 -11.91
CA VAL A 565 -12.72 -22.61 -12.29
C VAL A 565 -11.21 -22.58 -12.14
N SER A 566 -10.67 -23.70 -11.66
CA SER A 566 -9.26 -24.04 -11.78
C SER A 566 -9.17 -25.36 -12.51
N GLU A 567 -8.54 -25.33 -13.68
CA GLU A 567 -8.47 -26.44 -14.63
C GLU A 567 -9.84 -26.93 -15.08
N ILE A 568 -10.24 -28.10 -14.61
CA ILE A 568 -11.51 -28.75 -14.93
C ILE A 568 -12.51 -28.69 -13.78
N GLU A 569 -12.12 -28.12 -12.63
CA GLU A 569 -12.91 -28.12 -11.42
C GLU A 569 -13.39 -26.71 -11.06
N ARG A 570 -14.67 -26.60 -10.68
CA ARG A 570 -15.18 -25.38 -10.05
C ARG A 570 -14.57 -25.20 -8.67
N ARG A 571 -14.21 -23.97 -8.32
CA ARG A 571 -13.83 -23.59 -6.96
C ARG A 571 -15.06 -23.55 -6.08
N HIS A 572 -14.84 -23.78 -4.79
CA HIS A 572 -15.90 -23.79 -3.79
C HIS A 572 -15.56 -22.82 -2.68
N ALA A 573 -16.56 -22.09 -2.19
CA ALA A 573 -16.48 -21.37 -0.93
C ALA A 573 -16.88 -22.28 0.22
N ILE A 574 -16.26 -22.08 1.38
CA ILE A 574 -16.56 -22.83 2.60
C ILE A 574 -17.08 -21.83 3.64
N PRO A 575 -18.41 -21.64 3.74
CA PRO A 575 -19.03 -20.65 4.63
C PRO A 575 -18.68 -20.80 6.11
N SER A 576 -18.28 -21.99 6.54
CA SER A 576 -17.84 -22.20 7.92
C SER A 576 -16.52 -21.52 8.25
N GLN A 577 -15.65 -21.23 7.27
CA GLN A 577 -14.30 -20.69 7.49
C GLN A 577 -14.29 -19.15 7.59
N ALA A 578 -15.04 -18.60 8.56
CA ALA A 578 -15.18 -17.15 8.74
C ALA A 578 -13.85 -16.42 9.01
N GLN A 579 -12.89 -17.06 9.71
CA GLN A 579 -11.62 -16.43 10.10
C GLN A 579 -10.83 -15.89 8.90
N ARG A 580 -10.75 -16.65 7.82
CA ARG A 580 -10.06 -16.21 6.59
C ARG A 580 -10.71 -14.96 6.00
N HIS A 581 -12.04 -14.94 5.95
CA HIS A 581 -12.82 -13.82 5.44
C HIS A 581 -12.70 -12.57 6.32
N ILE A 582 -12.65 -12.75 7.65
CA ILE A 582 -12.36 -11.65 8.60
C ILE A 582 -10.98 -11.06 8.32
N LEU A 583 -9.97 -11.90 8.12
CA LEU A 583 -8.61 -11.44 7.81
C LEU A 583 -8.50 -10.77 6.45
N ALA A 584 -9.18 -11.28 5.42
CA ALA A 584 -9.26 -10.60 4.12
C ALA A 584 -9.90 -9.22 4.27
N GLY A 585 -11.01 -9.12 5.02
CA GLY A 585 -11.66 -7.83 5.24
C GLY A 585 -10.79 -6.86 6.04
N LEU A 586 -10.17 -7.31 7.13
CA LEU A 586 -9.27 -6.49 7.93
C LEU A 586 -8.00 -6.09 7.18
N ALA A 587 -7.48 -6.96 6.31
CA ALA A 587 -6.36 -6.63 5.43
C ALA A 587 -6.69 -5.45 4.52
N SER A 588 -7.90 -5.42 3.95
CA SER A 588 -8.37 -4.29 3.16
C SER A 588 -8.63 -3.03 4.00
N VAL A 589 -9.34 -3.12 5.13
CA VAL A 589 -9.77 -1.94 5.90
C VAL A 589 -8.67 -1.33 6.75
N VAL A 590 -7.85 -2.17 7.40
CA VAL A 590 -6.76 -1.72 8.28
C VAL A 590 -5.48 -1.48 7.48
N GLY A 591 -5.11 -2.44 6.63
CA GLY A 591 -3.88 -2.38 5.84
C GLY A 591 -4.02 -1.62 4.52
N GLY A 592 -5.25 -1.24 4.11
CA GLY A 592 -5.48 -0.65 2.79
C GLY A 592 -5.12 -1.61 1.64
N LEU A 593 -5.07 -2.93 1.89
CA LEU A 593 -4.62 -3.91 0.91
C LEU A 593 -5.72 -4.18 -0.12
N SER A 594 -5.38 -3.99 -1.39
CA SER A 594 -6.09 -4.56 -2.53
C SER A 594 -5.82 -6.06 -2.61
N ALA A 595 -6.77 -6.82 -3.15
CA ALA A 595 -6.51 -8.20 -3.44
C ALA A 595 -5.45 -8.30 -4.57
N PRO A 596 -4.49 -9.24 -4.53
CA PRO A 596 -3.41 -9.34 -5.53
C PRO A 596 -3.85 -9.55 -6.98
N TYR A 597 -5.14 -9.68 -7.25
CA TYR A 597 -5.72 -9.79 -8.57
C TYR A 597 -6.56 -8.57 -8.97
N GLU A 598 -6.76 -7.58 -8.09
CA GLU A 598 -7.52 -6.36 -8.39
C GLU A 598 -6.59 -5.21 -8.78
N LYS A 599 -7.07 -4.35 -9.68
CA LYS A 599 -6.42 -3.09 -10.06
C LYS A 599 -7.47 -2.04 -10.41
N ALA A 600 -7.25 -0.78 -10.07
CA ALA A 600 -8.10 0.33 -10.45
C ALA A 600 -8.07 0.52 -11.96
N SER A 601 -9.22 0.85 -12.54
CA SER A 601 -9.28 1.25 -13.94
C SER A 601 -10.23 2.41 -14.15
N ASN A 602 -9.64 3.57 -14.43
CA ASN A 602 -10.39 4.76 -14.80
C ASN A 602 -11.19 4.58 -16.10
N VAL A 603 -10.70 3.73 -17.01
CA VAL A 603 -11.37 3.47 -18.29
C VAL A 603 -12.63 2.62 -18.10
N HIS A 604 -12.61 1.68 -17.16
CA HIS A 604 -13.75 0.80 -16.89
C HIS A 604 -14.70 1.35 -15.82
N GLU A 605 -14.32 2.44 -15.14
CA GLU A 605 -15.05 3.01 -13.98
C GLU A 605 -15.32 1.97 -12.86
N ARG A 606 -14.49 0.93 -12.81
CA ARG A 606 -14.52 -0.14 -11.81
C ARG A 606 -13.14 -0.80 -11.69
N PRO A 607 -12.88 -1.54 -10.60
CA PRO A 607 -11.72 -2.43 -10.54
C PRO A 607 -11.76 -3.45 -11.68
N VAL A 608 -10.61 -3.64 -12.33
CA VAL A 608 -10.35 -4.71 -13.28
C VAL A 608 -9.64 -5.85 -12.55
N VAL A 609 -9.78 -7.05 -13.10
CA VAL A 609 -9.23 -8.26 -12.48
C VAL A 609 -8.16 -8.90 -13.35
N ASN A 610 -7.09 -9.39 -12.72
CA ASN A 610 -6.06 -10.22 -13.31
C ASN A 610 -5.71 -11.38 -12.36
N TRP A 611 -6.16 -12.59 -12.69
CA TRP A 611 -6.03 -13.74 -11.79
C TRP A 611 -4.59 -14.30 -11.70
N LEU A 612 -3.63 -13.79 -12.48
CA LEU A 612 -2.26 -14.30 -12.52
C LEU A 612 -1.62 -14.43 -11.13
N LEU A 613 -1.85 -13.46 -10.24
CA LEU A 613 -1.26 -13.40 -8.90
C LEU A 613 -2.23 -13.77 -7.77
N ALA A 614 -3.32 -14.47 -8.09
CA ALA A 614 -4.37 -14.81 -7.14
C ALA A 614 -4.05 -15.99 -6.19
N VAL A 615 -2.88 -16.61 -6.34
CA VAL A 615 -2.44 -17.77 -5.56
C VAL A 615 -1.21 -17.39 -4.74
N GLY A 616 -1.18 -17.76 -3.46
CA GLY A 616 -0.04 -17.51 -2.57
C GLY A 616 -0.42 -17.16 -1.14
N CYS A 617 0.51 -16.63 -0.37
CA CYS A 617 0.32 -16.29 1.04
C CYS A 617 -0.49 -14.99 1.25
N HIS A 618 -1.79 -15.06 0.99
CA HIS A 618 -2.76 -13.99 1.24
C HIS A 618 -4.18 -14.54 1.47
N PRO A 619 -5.05 -13.88 2.26
CA PRO A 619 -6.38 -14.40 2.57
C PRO A 619 -7.43 -14.19 1.46
N PHE A 620 -7.13 -13.38 0.44
CA PHE A 620 -8.04 -13.10 -0.67
C PHE A 620 -8.34 -14.35 -1.51
N GLY A 621 -9.57 -14.45 -2.02
CA GLY A 621 -10.10 -15.64 -2.68
C GLY A 621 -10.37 -15.42 -4.16
N PRO A 622 -10.70 -16.47 -4.92
CA PRO A 622 -11.03 -17.83 -4.49
C PRO A 622 -9.87 -18.84 -4.66
N PHE A 623 -8.69 -18.37 -5.10
CA PHE A 623 -7.60 -19.25 -5.53
C PHE A 623 -6.51 -19.46 -4.48
N SER A 624 -6.36 -18.59 -3.48
CA SER A 624 -5.58 -18.91 -2.28
C SER A 624 -6.44 -19.60 -1.21
N ASP A 625 -5.82 -20.27 -0.24
CA ASP A 625 -6.49 -20.79 0.96
C ASP A 625 -5.62 -20.67 2.21
N THR A 626 -5.31 -19.44 2.61
CA THR A 626 -4.57 -19.15 3.84
C THR A 626 -5.25 -18.09 4.69
N SER A 627 -4.95 -18.08 5.98
CA SER A 627 -5.32 -17.05 6.95
C SER A 627 -4.08 -16.27 7.41
N GLN A 628 -3.11 -16.10 6.51
CA GLN A 628 -1.85 -15.39 6.77
C GLN A 628 -1.61 -14.34 5.71
N ILE A 629 -0.81 -13.34 6.08
CA ILE A 629 -0.37 -12.27 5.19
C ILE A 629 1.14 -12.38 5.03
N SER A 630 1.61 -12.41 3.78
CA SER A 630 3.03 -12.43 3.47
C SER A 630 3.78 -11.20 3.99
N GLN A 631 5.09 -11.32 4.17
CA GLN A 631 5.94 -10.18 4.51
C GLN A 631 5.89 -9.09 3.44
N MET A 632 5.76 -9.46 2.16
CA MET A 632 5.55 -8.51 1.07
C MET A 632 4.28 -7.65 1.30
N LEU A 633 3.14 -8.28 1.53
CA LEU A 633 1.87 -7.56 1.74
C LEU A 633 1.83 -6.83 3.08
N ARG A 634 2.58 -7.30 4.08
CA ARG A 634 2.82 -6.55 5.32
C ARG A 634 3.49 -5.21 5.02
N ASP A 635 4.55 -5.21 4.22
CA ASP A 635 5.26 -3.98 3.86
C ASP A 635 4.40 -3.06 2.99
N VAL A 636 3.60 -3.62 2.08
CA VAL A 636 2.56 -2.86 1.34
C VAL A 636 1.60 -2.19 2.32
N ALA A 637 1.05 -2.92 3.30
CA ALA A 637 0.08 -2.36 4.24
C ALA A 637 0.63 -1.16 5.02
N LEU A 638 1.89 -1.27 5.47
CA LEU A 638 2.58 -0.19 6.17
C LEU A 638 2.84 1.02 5.25
N ARG A 639 3.21 0.79 3.98
CA ARG A 639 3.40 1.84 2.97
C ARG A 639 2.09 2.52 2.57
N ASN A 640 0.98 1.80 2.47
CA ASN A 640 -0.30 2.36 2.08
C ASN A 640 -0.77 3.46 3.06
N ILE A 641 -0.52 3.30 4.36
CA ILE A 641 -0.78 4.34 5.36
C ILE A 641 0.09 5.58 5.13
N ILE A 642 1.36 5.40 4.79
CA ILE A 642 2.28 6.49 4.45
C ILE A 642 1.79 7.20 3.19
N TYR A 643 1.41 6.45 2.16
CA TYR A 643 0.94 6.98 0.89
C TYR A 643 -0.33 7.81 1.06
N ALA A 644 -1.34 7.30 1.77
CA ALA A 644 -2.57 8.04 2.02
C ALA A 644 -2.33 9.37 2.77
N ARG A 645 -1.36 9.41 3.70
CA ARG A 645 -1.03 10.64 4.44
C ARG A 645 -0.33 11.67 3.57
N VAL A 646 0.62 11.22 2.76
CA VAL A 646 1.38 12.07 1.84
C VAL A 646 0.47 12.59 0.74
N ASP A 647 -0.35 11.73 0.14
CA ASP A 647 -1.38 12.11 -0.82
C ASP A 647 -2.29 13.21 -0.24
N SER A 648 -2.87 12.97 0.94
CA SER A 648 -3.72 13.96 1.59
C SER A 648 -3.00 15.28 1.91
N ALA A 649 -1.72 15.20 2.29
CA ALA A 649 -0.91 16.39 2.55
C ALA A 649 -0.63 17.19 1.26
N LEU A 650 -0.27 16.51 0.17
CA LEU A 650 0.02 17.14 -1.12
C LEU A 650 -1.22 17.80 -1.73
N HIS A 651 -2.38 17.13 -1.67
CA HIS A 651 -3.66 17.73 -2.04
C HIS A 651 -3.91 19.02 -1.24
N ARG A 652 -3.75 18.99 0.09
CA ARG A 652 -3.93 20.19 0.94
C ARG A 652 -2.96 21.33 0.58
N ILE A 653 -1.71 21.01 0.25
CA ILE A 653 -0.71 22.00 -0.14
C ILE A 653 -1.11 22.66 -1.46
N ARG A 654 -1.61 21.89 -2.43
CA ARG A 654 -2.10 22.41 -3.70
C ARG A 654 -3.33 23.28 -3.51
N ASP A 655 -4.32 22.82 -2.74
CA ASP A 655 -5.51 23.61 -2.39
C ASP A 655 -5.11 24.94 -1.73
N THR A 656 -4.13 24.90 -0.81
CA THR A 656 -3.61 26.10 -0.14
C THR A 656 -2.92 27.05 -1.13
N SER A 657 -2.10 26.52 -2.04
CA SER A 657 -1.44 27.30 -3.10
C SER A 657 -2.46 27.94 -4.04
N GLU A 658 -3.48 27.18 -4.46
CA GLU A 658 -4.56 27.67 -5.30
C GLU A 658 -5.37 28.77 -4.60
N ALA A 659 -5.72 28.60 -3.32
CA ALA A 659 -6.45 29.61 -2.54
C ALA A 659 -5.68 30.94 -2.45
N VAL A 660 -4.37 30.90 -2.21
CA VAL A 660 -3.51 32.10 -2.17
C VAL A 660 -3.45 32.78 -3.53
N GLN A 661 -3.32 32.00 -4.61
CA GLN A 661 -3.28 32.53 -5.97
C GLN A 661 -4.62 33.12 -6.41
N ALA A 662 -5.74 32.47 -6.07
CA ALA A 662 -7.09 32.95 -6.35
C ALA A 662 -7.35 34.29 -5.64
N PHE A 663 -6.98 34.39 -4.36
CA PHE A 663 -7.04 35.66 -3.61
C PHE A 663 -6.21 36.76 -4.29
N THR A 664 -4.98 36.43 -4.67
CA THR A 664 -4.09 37.39 -5.36
C THR A 664 -4.70 37.89 -6.67
N ALA A 665 -5.25 36.98 -7.48
CA ALA A 665 -5.88 37.33 -8.75
C ALA A 665 -7.12 38.22 -8.57
N GLU A 666 -7.96 37.94 -7.57
CA GLU A 666 -9.18 38.69 -7.27
C GLU A 666 -8.89 40.11 -6.78
N TYR A 667 -7.99 40.25 -5.79
CA TYR A 667 -7.83 41.50 -5.06
C TYR A 667 -6.67 42.38 -5.57
N LEU A 668 -5.64 41.80 -6.18
CA LEU A 668 -4.39 42.54 -6.46
C LEU A 668 -4.29 43.09 -7.88
N LYS A 669 -5.04 42.54 -8.85
CA LYS A 669 -5.21 43.00 -10.27
C LYS A 669 -3.94 43.43 -11.05
N THR A 670 -2.76 43.40 -10.48
CA THR A 670 -1.47 43.67 -11.14
C THR A 670 -0.90 42.35 -11.67
N PRO A 671 -0.33 42.33 -12.89
CA PRO A 671 0.40 41.16 -13.36
C PRO A 671 1.57 40.89 -12.40
N LEU A 672 1.61 39.67 -11.86
CA LEU A 672 2.66 39.19 -10.98
C LEU A 672 4.03 39.32 -11.70
N GLY A 673 5.00 40.07 -11.15
CA GLY A 673 6.40 39.94 -11.59
C GLY A 673 7.28 41.17 -11.85
N GLU A 674 7.01 42.39 -11.38
CA GLU A 674 7.92 43.54 -11.61
C GLU A 674 8.96 43.81 -10.48
N PRO A 675 10.25 44.04 -10.81
CA PRO A 675 11.38 43.97 -9.86
C PRO A 675 11.45 45.13 -8.83
N VAL A 676 11.91 44.83 -7.61
CA VAL A 676 12.00 45.82 -6.51
C VAL A 676 13.27 46.65 -6.60
N LYS A 677 13.13 47.96 -6.41
CA LYS A 677 14.29 48.85 -6.24
C LYS A 677 15.02 48.53 -4.93
N GLY A 678 16.24 48.01 -5.03
CA GLY A 678 17.23 48.01 -3.93
C GLY A 678 17.54 46.68 -3.22
N LYS A 679 17.02 45.54 -3.67
CA LYS A 679 17.44 44.21 -3.17
C LYS A 679 18.10 43.38 -4.28
N LYS A 680 19.16 42.65 -3.93
CA LYS A 680 19.88 41.76 -4.87
C LYS A 680 18.97 40.61 -5.29
N ASN A 681 19.03 40.24 -6.57
CA ASN A 681 18.41 39.03 -7.12
C ASN A 681 18.89 37.82 -6.30
N LYS A 682 17.98 37.13 -5.60
CA LYS A 682 18.20 35.73 -5.24
C LYS A 682 18.09 34.92 -6.54
N SER A 683 19.05 34.03 -6.78
CA SER A 683 19.24 33.36 -8.06
C SER A 683 18.53 32.02 -8.17
N SER A 684 18.05 31.73 -9.38
CA SER A 684 17.94 30.42 -10.02
C SER A 684 16.80 29.48 -9.62
N THR A 685 15.55 29.96 -9.62
CA THR A 685 14.33 29.32 -10.17
C THR A 685 13.15 30.18 -9.76
N GLU A 686 12.29 30.64 -10.68
CA GLU A 686 11.16 31.53 -10.32
C GLU A 686 10.08 30.74 -9.54
N LEU A 687 10.20 30.71 -8.20
CA LEU A 687 9.16 30.16 -7.33
C LEU A 687 7.92 31.06 -7.42
N TRP A 688 6.70 30.50 -7.37
CA TRP A 688 5.48 31.33 -7.39
C TRP A 688 5.42 32.32 -6.21
N LEU A 689 6.07 31.99 -5.08
CA LEU A 689 6.22 32.86 -3.92
C LEU A 689 7.14 34.06 -4.15
N GLU A 690 8.16 33.93 -5.01
CA GLU A 690 9.06 35.05 -5.35
C GLU A 690 8.31 36.21 -6.03
N LYS A 691 7.13 35.93 -6.57
CA LYS A 691 6.24 36.94 -7.17
C LYS A 691 5.64 37.89 -6.13
N PHE A 692 5.56 37.52 -4.85
CA PHE A 692 5.07 38.40 -3.77
C PHE A 692 6.12 39.41 -3.28
N TYR A 693 7.40 39.11 -3.47
CA TYR A 693 8.49 40.01 -3.08
C TYR A 693 8.77 41.09 -4.13
N LYS A 694 8.10 41.09 -5.28
CA LYS A 694 8.35 41.95 -6.44
C LYS A 694 7.38 43.18 -6.46
N LYS A 695 7.82 44.34 -5.97
CA LYS A 695 7.10 45.63 -5.93
C LYS A 695 7.74 46.74 -6.80
N THR A 696 6.96 47.33 -7.70
CA THR A 696 7.20 48.64 -8.36
C THR A 696 6.03 49.63 -8.19
N THR A 697 4.97 49.31 -7.43
CA THR A 697 3.78 50.17 -7.31
C THR A 697 3.69 50.90 -5.96
N ASN A 698 2.99 52.03 -5.93
CA ASN A 698 2.74 52.84 -4.72
C ASN A 698 1.64 52.27 -3.81
N LEU A 699 1.12 51.06 -4.10
CA LEU A 699 0.06 50.43 -3.32
C LEU A 699 0.64 49.78 -2.04
N PRO A 700 -0.16 49.65 -0.96
CA PRO A 700 0.25 48.91 0.24
C PRO A 700 0.60 47.46 -0.11
N GLU A 701 1.50 46.87 0.67
CA GLU A 701 1.88 45.47 0.48
C GLU A 701 0.65 44.56 0.64
N PRO A 702 0.39 43.65 -0.29
CA PRO A 702 -0.80 42.82 -0.25
C PRO A 702 -0.78 41.79 0.87
N PHE A 703 0.43 41.33 1.22
CA PHE A 703 0.73 40.45 2.34
C PHE A 703 1.95 41.01 3.08
N PRO A 704 1.94 41.03 4.42
CA PRO A 704 3.15 41.32 5.18
C PRO A 704 4.30 40.39 4.78
N HIS A 705 5.49 40.94 4.53
CA HIS A 705 6.68 40.17 4.12
C HIS A 705 7.00 39.00 5.06
N GLU A 706 6.80 39.19 6.37
CA GLU A 706 7.00 38.15 7.38
C GLU A 706 6.11 36.91 7.15
N LEU A 707 4.91 37.08 6.59
CA LEU A 707 4.01 35.96 6.28
C LEU A 707 4.49 35.17 5.06
N VAL A 708 4.98 35.87 4.03
CA VAL A 708 5.53 35.24 2.82
C VAL A 708 6.81 34.49 3.16
N GLU A 709 7.67 35.08 3.99
CA GLU A 709 8.91 34.46 4.48
C GLU A 709 8.62 33.20 5.31
N ARG A 710 7.56 33.21 6.10
CA ARG A 710 7.12 32.02 6.85
C ARG A 710 6.63 30.90 5.94
N LEU A 711 5.93 31.23 4.85
CA LEU A 711 5.44 30.26 3.88
C LEU A 711 6.58 29.69 3.03
N GLU A 712 7.55 30.52 2.63
CA GLU A 712 8.81 30.11 1.97
C GLU A 712 9.56 29.10 2.85
N LYS A 713 9.78 29.44 4.12
CA LYS A 713 10.44 28.53 5.08
C LYS A 713 9.68 27.22 5.29
N TYR A 714 8.35 27.24 5.25
CA TYR A 714 7.54 26.03 5.33
C TYR A 714 7.76 25.13 4.10
N LEU A 715 7.74 25.69 2.89
CA LEU A 715 7.98 24.91 1.68
C LEU A 715 9.42 24.37 1.62
N ASP A 716 10.42 25.15 2.04
CA ASP A 716 11.81 24.68 2.12
C ASP A 716 11.94 23.49 3.11
N SER A 717 11.29 23.59 4.27
CA SER A 717 11.27 22.49 5.25
C SER A 717 10.56 21.25 4.72
N LEU A 718 9.48 21.45 3.97
CA LEU A 718 8.70 20.38 3.38
C LEU A 718 9.48 19.68 2.24
N GLU A 719 10.24 20.44 1.44
CA GLU A 719 11.12 19.89 0.39
C GLU A 719 12.10 18.88 1.00
N GLU A 720 12.82 19.26 2.07
CA GLU A 720 13.75 18.33 2.73
C GLU A 720 13.02 17.15 3.38
N GLN A 721 11.85 17.36 4.01
CA GLN A 721 11.06 16.27 4.57
C GLN A 721 10.62 15.24 3.52
N LEU A 722 10.22 15.69 2.32
CA LEU A 722 9.84 14.81 1.21
C LEU A 722 11.05 14.09 0.61
N VAL A 723 12.21 14.74 0.53
CA VAL A 723 13.46 14.08 0.10
C VAL A 723 13.86 12.98 1.09
N ASP A 724 13.80 13.27 2.39
CA ASP A 724 14.07 12.28 3.44
C ASP A 724 13.06 11.13 3.41
N LEU A 725 11.77 11.43 3.20
CA LEU A 725 10.73 10.42 3.03
C LEU A 725 11.04 9.47 1.88
N SER A 726 11.45 10.01 0.73
CA SER A 726 11.84 9.22 -0.44
C SER A 726 13.00 8.27 -0.12
N SER A 727 14.00 8.76 0.63
CA SER A 727 15.12 7.95 1.12
C SER A 727 14.65 6.82 2.04
N PHE A 728 13.80 7.14 3.03
CA PHE A 728 13.29 6.14 3.97
C PHE A 728 12.46 5.07 3.28
N LEU A 729 11.66 5.44 2.27
CA LEU A 729 10.88 4.49 1.49
C LEU A 729 11.77 3.59 0.63
N TYR A 730 12.83 4.14 0.01
CA TYR A 730 13.79 3.36 -0.76
C TYR A 730 14.59 2.37 0.11
N ASP A 731 15.07 2.82 1.27
CA ASP A 731 15.87 2.00 2.20
C ASP A 731 15.04 0.99 3.01
N HIS A 732 13.71 0.94 2.78
CA HIS A 732 12.74 0.13 3.53
C HIS A 732 12.59 0.49 5.02
N ARG A 733 12.93 1.73 5.39
CA ARG A 733 12.82 2.27 6.76
C ARG A 733 11.40 2.80 7.03
N LEU A 734 10.43 1.89 6.96
CA LEU A 734 9.00 2.22 7.00
C LEU A 734 8.55 2.91 8.28
N GLN A 735 9.18 2.63 9.42
CA GLN A 735 8.85 3.30 10.68
C GLN A 735 9.26 4.78 10.68
N GLU A 736 10.40 5.11 10.08
CA GLU A 736 10.86 6.50 9.96
C GLU A 736 10.04 7.25 8.93
N ALA A 737 9.75 6.61 7.79
CA ALA A 737 8.82 7.12 6.79
C ALA A 737 7.42 7.38 7.40
N HIS A 738 6.96 6.54 8.33
CA HIS A 738 5.71 6.76 9.06
C HIS A 738 5.74 8.01 9.95
N LEU A 739 6.81 8.22 10.71
CA LEU A 739 6.96 9.40 11.56
C LEU A 739 7.11 10.68 10.73
N ASN A 740 7.88 10.63 9.65
CA ASN A 740 8.06 11.75 8.74
C ASN A 740 6.75 12.12 8.01
N SER A 741 6.04 11.15 7.42
CA SER A 741 4.74 11.40 6.76
C SER A 741 3.66 11.92 7.71
N SER A 742 3.70 11.46 8.97
CA SER A 742 2.87 12.00 10.06
C SER A 742 3.12 13.49 10.29
N GLU A 743 4.39 13.89 10.33
CA GLU A 743 4.79 15.29 10.51
C GLU A 743 4.40 16.13 9.30
N ILE A 744 4.64 15.65 8.07
CA ILE A 744 4.23 16.31 6.82
C ILE A 744 2.72 16.58 6.81
N LEU A 745 1.91 15.59 7.15
CA LEU A 745 0.46 15.74 7.20
C LEU A 745 0.01 16.75 8.28
N GLN A 746 0.58 16.67 9.48
CA GLN A 746 0.25 17.63 10.54
C GLN A 746 0.65 19.06 10.16
N SER A 747 1.85 19.22 9.61
CA SER A 747 2.39 20.51 9.17
C SER A 747 1.51 21.10 8.05
N SER A 748 1.06 20.30 7.09
CA SER A 748 0.16 20.77 6.02
C SER A 748 -1.21 21.19 6.54
N ILE A 749 -1.81 20.46 7.50
CA ILE A 749 -3.06 20.85 8.15
C ILE A 749 -2.90 22.20 8.88
N PHE A 750 -1.83 22.38 9.65
CA PHE A 750 -1.60 23.63 10.37
C PHE A 750 -1.35 24.81 9.41
N THR A 751 -0.61 24.58 8.33
CA THR A 751 -0.34 25.61 7.32
C THR A 751 -1.61 26.00 6.56
N GLN A 752 -2.44 25.04 6.16
CA GLN A 752 -3.74 25.33 5.54
C GLN A 752 -4.61 26.20 6.45
N GLN A 753 -4.78 25.80 7.72
CA GLN A 753 -5.55 26.60 8.70
C GLN A 753 -4.98 28.01 8.90
N TYR A 754 -3.65 28.13 8.92
CA TYR A 754 -2.98 29.41 9.06
C TYR A 754 -3.22 30.31 7.84
N VAL A 755 -3.05 29.78 6.63
CA VAL A 755 -3.28 30.50 5.37
C VAL A 755 -4.75 30.91 5.27
N ASP A 756 -5.70 30.02 5.53
CA ASP A 756 -7.13 30.34 5.53
C ASP A 756 -7.46 31.48 6.49
N HIS A 757 -6.87 31.46 7.69
CA HIS A 757 -7.03 32.54 8.67
C HIS A 757 -6.47 33.86 8.14
N VAL A 758 -5.26 33.86 7.58
CA VAL A 758 -4.64 35.05 6.98
C VAL A 758 -5.47 35.60 5.82
N LEU A 759 -5.87 34.75 4.88
CA LEU A 759 -6.69 35.14 3.73
C LEU A 759 -8.03 35.73 4.18
N SER A 760 -8.67 35.16 5.21
CA SER A 760 -9.91 35.70 5.76
C SER A 760 -9.73 37.07 6.40
N SER A 761 -8.68 37.26 7.21
CA SER A 761 -8.33 38.53 7.86
C SER A 761 -8.01 39.62 6.84
N GLU A 762 -7.18 39.33 5.84
CA GLU A 762 -6.84 40.30 4.79
C GLU A 762 -8.05 40.64 3.93
N ARG A 763 -8.93 39.67 3.62
CA ARG A 763 -10.21 39.93 2.94
C ARG A 763 -11.08 40.89 3.74
N GLU A 764 -11.16 40.76 5.07
CA GLU A 764 -11.89 41.69 5.93
C GLU A 764 -11.26 43.09 5.94
N LYS A 765 -9.94 43.19 6.06
CA LYS A 765 -9.22 44.48 5.97
C LYS A 765 -9.45 45.17 4.65
N MET A 766 -9.46 44.44 3.54
CA MET A 766 -9.71 45.00 2.20
C MET A 766 -11.17 45.40 1.97
N LYS A 767 -12.14 44.77 2.66
CA LYS A 767 -13.55 45.24 2.69
C LYS A 767 -13.69 46.56 3.44
N CYS A 768 -12.85 46.81 4.44
CA CYS A 768 -12.84 48.04 5.21
C CYS A 768 -11.92 49.08 4.57
N CYS A 769 -12.46 50.00 3.76
CA CYS A 769 -11.78 51.29 3.56
C CYS A 769 -11.72 52.02 4.92
N SER A 770 -10.65 51.86 5.70
CA SER A 770 -10.37 52.81 6.78
C SER A 770 -9.97 54.14 6.13
N ILE A 771 -10.93 55.04 5.98
CA ILE A 771 -10.63 56.45 5.71
C ILE A 771 -9.94 56.98 6.96
N GLU A 772 -8.62 56.87 7.03
CA GLU A 772 -7.85 57.69 7.95
C GLU A 772 -7.89 59.12 7.42
N TYR A 773 -8.78 59.92 7.99
CA TYR A 773 -8.75 61.36 7.80
C TYR A 773 -7.53 61.90 8.55
N LYS A 774 -6.37 61.89 7.89
CA LYS A 774 -5.26 62.74 8.31
C LYS A 774 -5.73 64.18 8.11
N PHE A 775 -6.12 64.82 9.19
CA PHE A 775 -6.24 66.28 9.19
C PHE A 775 -4.95 66.83 8.58
N PRO A 776 -5.03 67.72 7.58
CA PRO A 776 -3.84 68.38 7.11
C PRO A 776 -3.23 69.05 8.32
N VAL A 777 -2.02 68.65 8.69
CA VAL A 777 -1.23 69.39 9.65
C VAL A 777 -1.11 70.78 9.03
N HIS A 778 -1.88 71.73 9.56
CA HIS A 778 -1.76 73.12 9.16
C HIS A 778 -0.28 73.46 9.35
N SER A 779 0.41 73.68 8.23
CA SER A 779 1.78 74.16 8.22
C SER A 779 1.87 75.30 9.23
N SER A 780 2.80 75.16 10.18
CA SER A 780 3.14 76.18 11.17
C SER A 780 3.49 77.53 10.54
N GLN A 781 3.65 77.60 9.22
CA GLN A 781 3.76 78.85 8.46
C GLN A 781 2.57 79.78 8.63
N ASN A 782 1.33 79.32 8.75
CA ASN A 782 0.19 80.25 8.91
C ASN A 782 0.21 81.00 10.25
N TYR A 783 0.66 80.33 11.32
CA TYR A 783 0.83 80.98 12.63
C TYR A 783 2.06 81.89 12.66
N ILE A 784 3.13 81.55 11.92
CA ILE A 784 4.32 82.41 11.77
C ILE A 784 3.99 83.66 10.95
N TYR A 785 3.27 83.54 9.83
CA TYR A 785 2.82 84.69 9.02
C TYR A 785 1.80 85.57 9.77
N ALA A 786 0.88 84.96 10.53
CA ALA A 786 -0.01 85.71 11.42
C ALA A 786 0.77 86.45 12.51
N GLY A 787 1.79 85.82 13.11
CA GLY A 787 2.68 86.47 14.09
C GLY A 787 3.51 87.62 13.50
N ILE A 788 4.02 87.48 12.28
CA ILE A 788 4.75 88.54 11.57
C ILE A 788 3.83 89.71 11.23
N LEU A 789 2.60 89.45 10.78
CA LEU A 789 1.60 90.49 10.49
C LEU A 789 1.17 91.23 11.76
N LEU A 790 0.98 90.52 12.88
CA LEU A 790 0.59 91.11 14.16
C LEU A 790 1.72 91.95 14.77
N ALA A 791 2.97 91.50 14.65
CA ALA A 791 4.15 92.27 15.03
C ALA A 791 4.33 93.50 14.13
N GLY A 792 4.13 93.36 12.83
CA GLY A 792 4.16 94.49 11.88
C GLY A 792 3.08 95.53 12.18
N PHE A 793 1.86 95.09 12.54
CA PHE A 793 0.75 95.97 12.91
C PHE A 793 1.03 96.70 14.24
N LEU A 794 1.60 96.01 15.24
CA LEU A 794 2.01 96.62 16.51
C LEU A 794 3.11 97.65 16.32
N VAL A 795 4.13 97.37 15.51
CA VAL A 795 5.20 98.34 15.20
C VAL A 795 4.62 99.54 14.45
N TYR A 796 3.74 99.32 13.46
CA TYR A 796 3.08 100.40 12.73
C TYR A 796 2.20 101.27 13.65
N PHE A 797 1.47 100.66 14.58
CA PHE A 797 0.65 101.36 15.56
C PHE A 797 1.48 102.17 16.57
N VAL A 798 2.60 101.61 17.06
CA VAL A 798 3.54 102.32 17.95
C VAL A 798 4.21 103.49 17.22
N VAL A 799 4.61 103.31 15.96
CA VAL A 799 5.19 104.41 15.16
C VAL A 799 4.16 105.52 14.97
N ILE A 800 2.90 105.22 14.67
CA ILE A 800 1.86 106.25 14.54
C ILE A 800 1.54 106.92 15.89
N PHE A 801 1.44 106.14 16.96
CA PHE A 801 1.11 106.65 18.30
C PHE A 801 2.20 107.59 18.85
N PHE A 802 3.47 107.35 18.52
CA PHE A 802 4.59 108.21 18.94
C PHE A 802 5.02 109.23 17.86
N ALA A 803 4.57 109.12 16.61
CA ALA A 803 4.83 110.09 15.54
C ALA A 803 3.72 111.14 15.37
N SER A 804 2.60 111.05 16.11
CA SER A 804 1.66 112.16 16.22
C SER A 804 2.24 113.25 17.15
N PRO A 805 2.60 114.43 16.63
CA PRO A 805 3.04 115.53 17.47
C PRO A 805 1.83 116.06 18.25
N VAL A 806 2.03 116.24 19.54
CA VAL A 806 1.17 117.01 20.44
C VAL A 806 0.71 118.29 19.74
N ARG A 807 -0.60 118.41 19.53
CA ARG A 807 -1.35 119.66 19.61
C ARG A 807 -2.83 119.41 19.76
#